data_AF-A0A9X3PJB6-F1
#
_entry.id   AF-A0A9X3PJB6-F1
#
_cell.length_a   1.000
_cell.length_b   1.000
_cell.length_c   1.000
_cell.angle_alpha   90.00
_cell.angle_beta   90.00
_cell.angle_gamma   90.00
#
_symmetry.space_group_name_H-M   'P 1'
#
loop_
_entity.id
_entity.type
_entity.pdbx_description
1 polymer ?
#
loop_
_entity_poly.entity_id
_entity_poly.type
_entity_poly.pdbx_seq_one_letter_code
_entity_poly.pdbx_strand_id
1 'polypeptide(L)'
;MPSPRPLPLRRRDLLVGGIAGLAVTAAAAESAWSIREAANGDAIPEPVRGVPIHMQIVAHPDDCLYFVNPRVARVLADGAGVCTVVLTAGEADGRNSWETAAPADFAGYAAARDNGLRRAYALMALGDADAPWDRYLAPLDSGQDVELCVLRDKPEVHVVFCSLWTNLGRITGEFTRLLALWEGRLDDSLVLPPTDSPLTAESTVDRATVQATLLELLERYEPAVVNTLDPDPDPVAGERLGAEQPGYSDHIDHTAAALFAWEAARAWGKAGAVEAWRGYYNRRWPGNLGEADLEPKGRALDVYSWNDGADCGLPSGCGDRLIAGPGAGTTYGHATHPRYTAAVAATEIDGLIRPVAVRDNTVQVLGDDGWEDLGGPDTLPSLDLAGTKLYAIAAEHTHDPATHVRDVHCYDLVSGQWQLLGNPAGTGAGARIVGQVAAADDGRTALACVRDLHGLAVRVRPEGGEWSEWTRLDGPAVHDAPAALALDGAFTIVAATPDNVAAWEGDGVAWVSRQLDLPGPDDLPFLPASAVTAAQVPDGRAVLASRVAGCSDVALHIGRGEEWTGVRVPLEGGVLAPALAIGPEGALAVVCDDGTGAPAVLVLELADLESAGTGGFGLLSRPWTRGDVTVVKRPAAAFGSDGALRLWAVAADGELWTAEAEPGGEPPAGWSPAV
;
A
#
# COMPACT_ATOMS: atom_id res chain seq x y z
N MET A 1 73.71 -34.76 30.06
CA MET A 1 72.87 -33.65 29.54
C MET A 1 71.77 -33.38 30.55
N PRO A 2 71.79 -32.24 31.26
CA PRO A 2 70.77 -31.94 32.25
C PRO A 2 69.55 -31.27 31.60
N SER A 3 68.36 -31.74 31.98
CA SER A 3 67.06 -31.17 31.61
C SER A 3 66.90 -29.74 32.18
N PRO A 4 66.41 -28.76 31.40
CA PRO A 4 66.09 -27.45 31.94
C PRO A 4 64.74 -27.48 32.67
N ARG A 5 64.73 -26.81 33.84
CA ARG A 5 63.58 -26.58 34.73
C ARG A 5 62.52 -25.69 34.06
N PRO A 6 61.22 -25.89 34.35
CA PRO A 6 60.16 -24.97 33.90
C PRO A 6 60.17 -23.67 34.73
N LEU A 7 59.96 -22.54 34.05
CA LEU A 7 59.79 -21.22 34.65
C LEU A 7 58.41 -21.10 35.33
N PRO A 8 58.27 -20.36 36.45
CA PRO A 8 56.99 -20.20 37.14
C PRO A 8 56.13 -19.14 36.44
N LEU A 9 54.92 -19.52 36.06
CA LEU A 9 53.88 -18.61 35.58
C LEU A 9 53.42 -17.69 36.74
N ARG A 10 53.49 -16.38 36.53
CA ARG A 10 52.95 -15.38 37.45
C ARG A 10 51.42 -15.35 37.31
N ARG A 11 50.72 -15.38 38.45
CA ARG A 11 49.28 -15.15 38.60
C ARG A 11 48.91 -13.75 38.07
N ARG A 12 48.53 -13.61 36.80
CA ARG A 12 47.78 -12.43 36.31
C ARG A 12 46.92 -12.63 35.05
N ASP A 13 46.78 -13.85 34.53
CA ASP A 13 45.99 -14.13 33.31
C ASP A 13 44.70 -14.97 33.56
N LEU A 14 44.06 -14.82 34.72
CA LEU A 14 42.82 -15.56 35.06
C LEU A 14 41.59 -14.63 35.23
N LEU A 15 41.47 -13.62 34.37
CA LEU A 15 40.29 -12.73 34.37
C LEU A 15 40.04 -12.06 33.01
N VAL A 16 40.10 -12.84 31.92
CA VAL A 16 39.62 -12.41 30.58
C VAL A 16 38.77 -13.51 29.88
N GLY A 17 38.72 -14.74 30.39
CA GLY A 17 37.99 -15.85 29.75
C GLY A 17 36.52 -16.03 30.14
N GLY A 18 35.78 -14.97 30.44
CA GLY A 18 34.45 -15.08 31.07
C GLY A 18 33.26 -14.40 30.37
N ILE A 19 33.45 -13.65 29.29
CA ILE A 19 32.35 -12.88 28.66
C ILE A 19 32.13 -13.22 27.17
N ALA A 20 33.07 -13.88 26.50
CA ALA A 20 32.92 -14.29 25.09
C ALA A 20 32.11 -15.61 24.87
N GLY A 21 31.60 -16.23 25.94
CA GLY A 21 30.89 -17.53 25.88
C GLY A 21 29.36 -17.45 25.93
N LEU A 22 28.78 -16.27 26.15
CA LEU A 22 27.33 -16.09 26.31
C LEU A 22 26.60 -15.62 25.04
N ALA A 23 27.32 -15.05 24.06
CA ALA A 23 26.72 -14.67 22.77
C ALA A 23 26.65 -15.86 21.77
N VAL A 24 27.61 -16.79 21.85
CA VAL A 24 27.67 -18.00 20.98
C VAL A 24 26.59 -19.02 21.37
N THR A 25 25.96 -18.88 22.54
CA THR A 25 24.94 -19.82 23.02
C THR A 25 23.52 -19.49 22.55
N ALA A 26 23.22 -18.27 22.10
CA ALA A 26 21.87 -17.91 21.63
C ALA A 26 21.59 -18.43 20.21
N ALA A 27 22.43 -18.09 19.22
CA ALA A 27 22.24 -18.48 17.82
C ALA A 27 22.33 -20.00 17.57
N ALA A 28 23.19 -20.72 18.32
CA ALA A 28 23.30 -22.17 18.25
C ALA A 28 22.19 -22.91 19.05
N ALA A 29 21.55 -22.23 20.03
CA ALA A 29 20.39 -22.76 20.73
C ALA A 29 19.08 -22.54 19.95
N GLU A 30 18.98 -21.44 19.19
CA GLU A 30 17.87 -21.16 18.28
C GLU A 30 17.66 -22.26 17.24
N SER A 31 18.73 -22.90 16.76
CA SER A 31 18.69 -23.90 15.71
C SER A 31 18.50 -25.33 16.24
N ALA A 32 19.01 -25.67 17.43
CA ALA A 32 18.98 -27.06 17.91
C ALA A 32 17.83 -27.39 18.88
N TRP A 33 17.29 -26.41 19.62
CA TRP A 33 16.19 -26.66 20.57
C TRP A 33 14.82 -26.50 19.91
N SER A 34 14.60 -25.45 19.11
CA SER A 34 13.33 -25.21 18.39
C SER A 34 13.01 -26.32 17.38
N ILE A 35 13.99 -26.76 16.59
CA ILE A 35 13.85 -27.88 15.64
C ILE A 35 13.53 -29.19 16.38
N ARG A 36 14.04 -29.37 17.61
CA ARG A 36 13.83 -30.58 18.41
C ARG A 36 12.47 -30.63 19.11
N GLU A 37 11.86 -29.49 19.44
CA GLU A 37 10.47 -29.42 19.89
C GLU A 37 9.49 -29.53 18.72
N ALA A 38 9.74 -28.84 17.59
CA ALA A 38 8.92 -28.91 16.38
C ALA A 38 8.86 -30.32 15.75
N ALA A 39 9.93 -31.12 15.86
CA ALA A 39 9.95 -32.50 15.37
C ALA A 39 9.07 -33.48 16.18
N ASN A 40 8.48 -33.08 17.31
CA ASN A 40 7.63 -33.94 18.14
C ASN A 40 6.13 -33.90 17.78
N GLY A 41 5.73 -33.19 16.71
CA GLY A 41 4.33 -33.14 16.29
C GLY A 41 3.46 -32.29 17.20
N ASP A 42 4.02 -31.23 17.79
CA ASP A 42 3.24 -30.21 18.48
C ASP A 42 2.31 -29.49 17.49
N ALA A 43 1.14 -29.06 17.98
CA ALA A 43 0.18 -28.32 17.18
C ALA A 43 0.78 -26.98 16.71
N ILE A 44 0.50 -26.59 15.46
CA ILE A 44 0.87 -25.29 14.90
C ILE A 44 0.39 -24.19 15.88
N PRO A 45 1.27 -23.28 16.33
CA PRO A 45 0.87 -22.21 17.25
C PRO A 45 -0.33 -21.42 16.73
N GLU A 46 -1.36 -21.28 17.56
CA GLU A 46 -2.54 -20.48 17.24
C GLU A 46 -2.20 -18.98 17.22
N PRO A 47 -2.74 -18.20 16.27
CA PRO A 47 -2.60 -16.75 16.28
C PRO A 47 -3.14 -16.15 17.58
N VAL A 48 -2.43 -15.16 18.13
CA VAL A 48 -2.91 -14.42 19.31
C VAL A 48 -4.20 -13.68 18.95
N ARG A 49 -5.25 -13.89 19.74
CA ARG A 49 -6.58 -13.26 19.54
C ARG A 49 -6.75 -12.05 20.45
N GLY A 50 -7.69 -11.17 20.09
CA GLY A 50 -8.06 -10.00 20.89
C GLY A 50 -7.38 -8.70 20.48
N VAL A 51 -6.53 -8.74 19.44
CA VAL A 51 -6.00 -7.57 18.73
C VAL A 51 -6.33 -7.70 17.24
N PRO A 52 -6.47 -6.59 16.50
CA PRO A 52 -6.54 -6.65 15.04
C PRO A 52 -5.30 -7.34 14.47
N ILE A 53 -5.49 -8.16 13.44
CA ILE A 53 -4.39 -8.80 12.70
C ILE A 53 -4.33 -8.22 11.30
N HIS A 54 -3.14 -7.78 10.89
CA HIS A 54 -2.85 -7.42 9.50
C HIS A 54 -2.11 -8.57 8.83
N MET A 55 -2.61 -9.03 7.69
CA MET A 55 -1.96 -10.07 6.90
C MET A 55 -1.34 -9.49 5.64
N GLN A 56 -0.06 -9.75 5.38
CA GLN A 56 0.63 -9.30 4.17
C GLN A 56 0.91 -10.51 3.29
N ILE A 57 0.35 -10.56 2.09
CA ILE A 57 0.58 -11.64 1.13
C ILE A 57 1.46 -11.08 0.03
N VAL A 58 2.70 -11.56 -0.05
CA VAL A 58 3.73 -11.01 -0.95
C VAL A 58 4.49 -12.10 -1.70
N ALA A 59 5.21 -11.72 -2.76
CA ALA A 59 5.93 -12.68 -3.58
C ALA A 59 7.27 -13.08 -2.94
N HIS A 60 8.02 -12.11 -2.42
CA HIS A 60 9.39 -12.29 -1.93
C HIS A 60 9.60 -11.77 -0.50
N PRO A 61 10.65 -12.22 0.21
CA PRO A 61 10.90 -11.83 1.60
C PRO A 61 11.13 -10.33 1.86
N ASP A 62 11.32 -9.48 0.86
CA ASP A 62 11.57 -8.04 1.03
C ASP A 62 10.38 -7.13 0.70
N ASP A 63 9.41 -7.64 -0.06
CA ASP A 63 8.33 -6.86 -0.66
C ASP A 63 7.59 -5.99 0.35
N CYS A 64 7.28 -6.52 1.54
CA CYS A 64 6.59 -5.79 2.59
C CYS A 64 7.45 -4.64 3.19
N LEU A 65 8.78 -4.79 3.23
CA LEU A 65 9.71 -3.77 3.71
C LEU A 65 9.85 -2.63 2.70
N TYR A 66 9.85 -2.95 1.41
CA TYR A 66 9.98 -1.96 0.34
C TYR A 66 8.70 -1.20 0.03
N PHE A 67 7.58 -1.91 -0.09
CA PHE A 67 6.40 -1.40 -0.76
C PHE A 67 5.21 -1.19 0.16
N VAL A 68 5.19 -1.83 1.33
CA VAL A 68 4.10 -1.71 2.31
C VAL A 68 4.53 -0.82 3.48
N ASN A 69 5.77 -0.96 3.98
CA ASN A 69 6.32 -0.11 5.03
C ASN A 69 6.35 1.38 4.59
N PRO A 70 5.99 2.39 5.42
CA PRO A 70 5.91 2.37 6.90
C PRO A 70 4.62 1.78 7.49
N ARG A 71 3.64 1.35 6.69
CA ARG A 71 2.36 0.82 7.20
C ARG A 71 2.56 -0.30 8.22
N VAL A 72 3.43 -1.27 7.91
CA VAL A 72 3.68 -2.43 8.78
C VAL A 72 4.27 -1.98 10.12
N ALA A 73 5.27 -1.10 10.11
CA ALA A 73 5.86 -0.58 11.34
C ALA A 73 4.83 0.16 12.22
N ARG A 74 3.93 0.95 11.62
CA ARG A 74 2.91 1.72 12.34
C ARG A 74 1.90 0.82 13.05
N VAL A 75 1.36 -0.19 12.36
CA VAL A 75 0.38 -1.10 12.99
C VAL A 75 1.01 -1.98 14.06
N LEU A 76 2.30 -2.33 13.92
CA LEU A 76 3.06 -3.00 14.98
C LEU A 76 3.24 -2.09 16.21
N ALA A 77 3.57 -0.81 15.99
CA ALA A 77 3.71 0.17 17.06
C ALA A 77 2.39 0.39 17.82
N ASP A 78 1.25 0.30 17.12
CA ASP A 78 -0.09 0.34 17.70
C ASP A 78 -0.53 -0.96 18.37
N GLY A 79 0.31 -1.99 18.33
CA GLY A 79 0.06 -3.27 19.01
C GLY A 79 -0.79 -4.26 18.23
N ALA A 80 -1.06 -4.02 16.95
CA ALA A 80 -1.72 -5.00 16.08
C ALA A 80 -0.84 -6.24 15.88
N GLY A 81 -1.49 -7.40 15.69
CA GLY A 81 -0.82 -8.60 15.21
C GLY A 81 -0.48 -8.49 13.74
N VAL A 82 0.59 -9.16 13.32
CA VAL A 82 1.02 -9.21 11.92
C VAL A 82 1.34 -10.63 11.51
N CYS A 83 0.79 -11.05 10.36
CA CYS A 83 1.19 -12.28 9.68
C CYS A 83 1.66 -11.96 8.26
N THR A 84 2.91 -12.26 7.94
CA THR A 84 3.43 -12.07 6.58
C THR A 84 3.58 -13.41 5.89
N VAL A 85 2.83 -13.62 4.81
CA VAL A 85 2.87 -14.80 3.95
C VAL A 85 3.73 -14.49 2.73
N VAL A 86 4.82 -15.21 2.56
CA VAL A 86 5.75 -15.08 1.43
C VAL A 86 5.59 -16.29 0.53
N LEU A 87 5.13 -16.07 -0.71
CA LEU A 87 4.78 -17.16 -1.61
C LEU A 87 6.00 -17.88 -2.20
N THR A 88 7.08 -17.16 -2.50
CA THR A 88 8.26 -17.73 -3.19
C THR A 88 9.50 -17.70 -2.31
N ALA A 89 10.47 -18.58 -2.61
CA ALA A 89 11.74 -18.67 -1.89
C ALA A 89 12.68 -17.49 -2.19
N GLY A 90 12.41 -16.69 -3.23
CA GLY A 90 13.17 -15.48 -3.52
C GLY A 90 14.63 -15.76 -3.92
N GLU A 91 14.96 -16.94 -4.43
CA GLU A 91 16.34 -17.39 -4.64
C GLU A 91 17.05 -16.72 -5.83
N ALA A 92 16.32 -15.97 -6.66
CA ALA A 92 16.80 -15.23 -7.84
C ALA A 92 17.70 -16.03 -8.80
N ASP A 93 19.03 -15.88 -8.73
CA ASP A 93 20.03 -16.63 -9.52
C ASP A 93 20.93 -17.54 -8.65
N GLY A 94 20.59 -17.67 -7.37
CA GLY A 94 21.28 -18.44 -6.36
C GLY A 94 22.53 -17.77 -5.80
N ARG A 95 22.80 -16.49 -6.07
CA ARG A 95 24.02 -15.81 -5.59
C ARG A 95 23.68 -14.68 -4.63
N ASN A 96 23.99 -14.86 -3.36
CA ASN A 96 23.98 -13.79 -2.36
C ASN A 96 25.25 -12.91 -2.45
N SER A 97 25.59 -12.45 -3.65
CA SER A 97 26.79 -11.65 -3.93
C SER A 97 26.74 -11.06 -5.34
N TRP A 98 27.31 -9.86 -5.52
CA TRP A 98 27.54 -9.25 -6.82
C TRP A 98 28.64 -9.93 -7.64
N GLU A 99 29.40 -10.86 -7.05
CA GLU A 99 30.39 -11.66 -7.76
C GLU A 99 29.71 -12.70 -8.66
N THR A 100 29.58 -12.38 -9.95
CA THR A 100 28.92 -13.25 -10.94
C THR A 100 29.60 -14.60 -11.14
N ALA A 101 30.86 -14.74 -10.74
CA ALA A 101 31.61 -15.99 -10.77
C ALA A 101 31.34 -16.91 -9.55
N ALA A 102 30.66 -16.42 -8.51
CA ALA A 102 30.31 -17.21 -7.35
C ALA A 102 29.45 -18.43 -7.75
N PRO A 103 29.63 -19.59 -7.11
CA PRO A 103 28.73 -20.72 -7.31
C PRO A 103 27.31 -20.34 -6.87
N ALA A 104 26.31 -20.83 -7.60
CA ALA A 104 24.92 -20.68 -7.17
C ALA A 104 24.63 -21.63 -6.00
N ASP A 105 24.03 -21.09 -4.95
CA ASP A 105 23.47 -21.78 -3.80
C ASP A 105 22.05 -21.23 -3.57
N PHE A 106 21.07 -21.81 -4.26
CA PHE A 106 19.69 -21.34 -4.25
C PHE A 106 19.06 -21.47 -2.86
N ALA A 107 19.22 -22.62 -2.20
CA ALA A 107 18.69 -22.87 -0.87
C ALA A 107 19.37 -21.99 0.19
N GLY A 108 20.68 -21.79 0.10
CA GLY A 108 21.41 -20.89 0.99
C GLY A 108 21.05 -19.43 0.78
N TYR A 109 20.83 -18.99 -0.48
CA TYR A 109 20.40 -17.62 -0.71
C TYR A 109 18.97 -17.38 -0.20
N ALA A 110 18.03 -18.29 -0.46
CA ALA A 110 16.68 -18.22 0.12
C ALA A 110 16.74 -18.10 1.65
N ALA A 111 17.50 -18.98 2.31
CA ALA A 111 17.66 -18.95 3.77
C ALA A 111 18.22 -17.61 4.27
N ALA A 112 19.19 -17.01 3.57
CA ALA A 112 19.74 -15.71 3.95
C ALA A 112 18.68 -14.60 3.92
N ARG A 113 17.79 -14.60 2.91
CA ARG A 113 16.70 -13.63 2.78
C ARG A 113 15.64 -13.83 3.86
N ASP A 114 15.27 -15.07 4.14
CA ASP A 114 14.32 -15.42 5.21
C ASP A 114 14.85 -14.98 6.59
N ASN A 115 16.15 -15.17 6.83
CA ASN A 115 16.83 -14.67 8.03
C ASN A 115 16.75 -13.14 8.11
N GLY A 116 17.07 -12.44 7.02
CA GLY A 116 17.00 -10.98 6.95
C GLY A 116 15.61 -10.43 7.26
N LEU A 117 14.55 -11.06 6.72
CA LEU A 117 13.17 -10.65 6.97
C LEU A 117 12.80 -10.81 8.45
N ARG A 118 13.10 -11.96 9.04
CA ARG A 118 12.85 -12.22 10.47
C ARG A 118 13.55 -11.21 11.37
N ARG A 119 14.81 -10.88 11.06
CA ARG A 119 15.57 -9.84 11.80
C ARG A 119 14.97 -8.45 11.64
N ALA A 120 14.51 -8.09 10.45
CA ALA A 120 13.85 -6.80 10.22
C ALA A 120 12.52 -6.67 10.99
N TYR A 121 11.72 -7.73 11.05
CA TYR A 121 10.48 -7.74 11.84
C TYR A 121 10.77 -7.71 13.35
N ALA A 122 11.75 -8.47 13.82
CA ALA A 122 12.21 -8.41 15.21
C ALA A 122 12.64 -6.99 15.60
N LEU A 123 13.40 -6.32 14.73
CA LEU A 123 13.78 -4.92 14.92
C LEU A 123 12.55 -4.00 14.99
N MET A 124 11.61 -4.09 14.05
CA MET A 124 10.44 -3.21 14.02
C MET A 124 9.53 -3.44 15.24
N ALA A 125 9.36 -4.69 15.68
CA ALA A 125 8.46 -5.05 16.77
C ALA A 125 9.05 -4.84 18.17
N LEU A 126 10.36 -5.07 18.34
CA LEU A 126 11.01 -5.12 19.66
C LEU A 126 12.19 -4.13 19.80
N GLY A 127 12.62 -3.50 18.71
CA GLY A 127 13.85 -2.72 18.69
C GLY A 127 15.13 -3.55 18.72
N ASP A 128 15.02 -4.88 18.63
CA ASP A 128 16.11 -5.85 18.69
C ASP A 128 16.06 -6.79 17.47
N ALA A 129 17.02 -6.64 16.56
CA ALA A 129 17.10 -7.44 15.34
C ALA A 129 17.48 -8.91 15.58
N ASP A 130 18.07 -9.21 16.74
CA ASP A 130 18.55 -10.54 17.09
C ASP A 130 17.59 -11.26 18.05
N ALA A 131 16.38 -10.71 18.24
CA ALA A 131 15.34 -11.35 19.03
C ALA A 131 14.94 -12.71 18.40
N PRO A 132 14.74 -13.75 19.22
CA PRO A 132 14.70 -15.11 18.73
C PRO A 132 13.33 -15.49 18.15
N TRP A 133 13.36 -16.38 17.17
CA TRP A 133 12.17 -16.94 16.52
C TRP A 133 12.02 -18.43 16.78
N ASP A 134 10.79 -18.86 16.99
CA ASP A 134 10.41 -20.28 16.96
C ASP A 134 9.95 -20.65 15.56
N ARG A 135 10.45 -21.77 15.02
CA ARG A 135 10.25 -22.18 13.63
C ARG A 135 9.63 -23.57 13.57
N TYR A 136 8.59 -23.72 12.77
CA TYR A 136 7.77 -24.92 12.70
C TYR A 136 7.59 -25.35 11.25
N LEU A 137 7.63 -26.67 11.02
CA LEU A 137 6.99 -27.26 9.85
C LEU A 137 5.48 -27.24 10.12
N ALA A 138 4.73 -26.60 9.24
CA ALA A 138 3.28 -26.48 9.33
C ALA A 138 2.63 -27.20 8.13
N PRO A 139 2.17 -28.45 8.30
CA PRO A 139 1.34 -29.12 7.31
C PRO A 139 -0.05 -28.49 7.29
N LEU A 140 -0.49 -28.03 6.12
CA LEU A 140 -1.80 -27.43 5.91
C LEU A 140 -2.78 -28.45 5.34
N ASP A 141 -4.06 -28.28 5.65
CA ASP A 141 -5.14 -29.13 5.11
C ASP A 141 -5.30 -28.98 3.59
N SER A 142 -4.83 -27.85 3.03
CA SER A 142 -4.65 -27.63 1.60
C SER A 142 -3.76 -28.66 0.91
N GLY A 143 -2.91 -29.36 1.68
CA GLY A 143 -1.92 -30.31 1.18
C GLY A 143 -0.53 -29.71 0.97
N GLN A 144 -0.33 -28.42 1.28
CA GLN A 144 0.97 -27.76 1.25
C GLN A 144 1.62 -27.75 2.63
N ASP A 145 2.89 -28.11 2.70
CA ASP A 145 3.72 -27.84 3.87
C ASP A 145 4.33 -26.43 3.77
N VAL A 146 4.29 -25.65 4.85
CA VAL A 146 4.91 -24.32 4.94
C VAL A 146 5.83 -24.22 6.15
N GLU A 147 6.78 -23.28 6.14
CA GLU A 147 7.53 -22.91 7.33
C GLU A 147 6.82 -21.77 8.05
N LEU A 148 6.36 -22.00 9.28
CA LEU A 148 5.82 -20.96 10.16
C LEU A 148 6.89 -20.50 11.15
N CYS A 149 7.12 -19.20 11.20
CA CYS A 149 8.01 -18.55 12.16
C CYS A 149 7.19 -17.64 13.09
N VAL A 150 7.39 -17.78 14.40
CA VAL A 150 6.74 -16.96 15.44
C VAL A 150 7.81 -16.22 16.25
N LEU A 151 7.68 -14.91 16.39
CA LEU A 151 8.61 -14.10 17.18
C LEU A 151 8.38 -14.36 18.66
N ARG A 152 9.35 -14.96 19.36
CA ARG A 152 9.13 -15.55 20.70
C ARG A 152 8.67 -14.53 21.74
N ASP A 153 9.29 -13.36 21.74
CA ASP A 153 9.01 -12.29 22.71
C ASP A 153 7.92 -11.31 22.23
N LYS A 154 7.33 -11.57 21.07
CA LYS A 154 6.16 -10.87 20.52
C LYS A 154 5.33 -11.83 19.66
N PRO A 155 4.62 -12.79 20.28
CA PRO A 155 3.95 -13.88 19.57
C PRO A 155 2.78 -13.41 18.69
N GLU A 156 2.44 -12.13 18.69
CA GLU A 156 1.52 -11.53 17.72
C GLU A 156 2.15 -11.37 16.32
N VAL A 157 3.46 -11.60 16.15
CA VAL A 157 4.20 -11.41 14.89
C VAL A 157 4.65 -12.74 14.30
N HIS A 158 4.06 -13.09 13.16
CA HIS A 158 4.26 -14.34 12.44
C HIS A 158 4.79 -14.10 11.01
N VAL A 159 5.61 -15.02 10.51
CA VAL A 159 6.01 -15.08 9.09
C VAL A 159 5.79 -16.51 8.58
N VAL A 160 5.16 -16.66 7.43
CA VAL A 160 4.88 -17.94 6.76
C VAL A 160 5.64 -17.96 5.43
N PHE A 161 6.53 -18.93 5.25
CA PHE A 161 7.25 -19.15 4.00
C PHE A 161 6.68 -20.36 3.27
N CYS A 162 6.09 -20.11 2.10
CA CYS A 162 5.58 -21.16 1.20
C CYS A 162 6.69 -21.72 0.30
N SER A 163 7.77 -20.96 0.13
CA SER A 163 9.02 -21.36 -0.53
C SER A 163 8.86 -21.95 -1.93
N LEU A 164 7.89 -21.49 -2.72
CA LEU A 164 7.80 -21.87 -4.14
C LEU A 164 9.03 -21.35 -4.90
N TRP A 165 9.55 -22.13 -5.85
CA TRP A 165 10.64 -21.66 -6.71
C TRP A 165 10.26 -20.37 -7.43
N THR A 166 11.06 -19.32 -7.29
CA THR A 166 10.83 -18.06 -8.00
C THR A 166 11.22 -18.19 -9.47
N ASN A 167 12.31 -18.89 -9.82
CA ASN A 167 12.85 -18.85 -11.19
C ASN A 167 13.68 -20.09 -11.57
N LEU A 168 13.14 -21.29 -11.30
CA LEU A 168 13.73 -22.58 -11.68
C LEU A 168 14.13 -22.66 -13.17
N GLY A 169 13.49 -21.85 -14.00
CA GLY A 169 13.71 -21.71 -15.43
C GLY A 169 15.14 -21.36 -15.83
N ARG A 170 15.92 -20.78 -14.92
CA ARG A 170 17.36 -20.58 -15.13
C ARG A 170 18.14 -21.89 -15.25
N ILE A 171 17.63 -22.96 -14.65
CA ILE A 171 18.24 -24.29 -14.66
C ILE A 171 17.62 -25.11 -15.79
N THR A 172 16.30 -25.10 -15.93
CA THR A 172 15.58 -25.96 -16.88
C THR A 172 15.54 -25.39 -18.30
N GLY A 173 15.67 -24.07 -18.45
CA GLY A 173 15.46 -23.36 -19.72
C GLY A 173 14.00 -23.04 -20.03
N GLU A 174 13.06 -23.44 -19.18
CA GLU A 174 11.62 -23.22 -19.34
C GLU A 174 11.13 -22.04 -18.48
N PHE A 175 10.04 -21.39 -18.87
CA PHE A 175 9.49 -20.29 -18.07
C PHE A 175 8.70 -20.84 -16.89
N THR A 176 9.29 -20.82 -15.69
CA THR A 176 8.69 -21.28 -14.43
C THR A 176 8.67 -20.10 -13.45
N ARG A 177 7.51 -19.44 -13.37
CA ARG A 177 7.25 -18.24 -12.55
C ARG A 177 5.86 -18.35 -11.93
N LEU A 178 5.60 -17.60 -10.86
CA LEU A 178 4.31 -17.59 -10.19
C LEU A 178 3.18 -17.15 -11.13
N LEU A 179 3.46 -16.22 -12.06
CA LEU A 179 2.46 -15.81 -13.05
C LEU A 179 2.08 -16.95 -14.01
N ALA A 180 3.02 -17.82 -14.40
CA ALA A 180 2.67 -18.97 -15.24
C ALA A 180 1.77 -19.97 -14.51
N LEU A 181 1.97 -20.12 -13.20
CA LEU A 181 1.09 -20.94 -12.34
C LEU A 181 -0.31 -20.33 -12.26
N TRP A 182 -0.42 -19.01 -12.04
CA TRP A 182 -1.70 -18.29 -12.04
C TRP A 182 -2.47 -18.48 -13.35
N GLU A 183 -1.81 -18.26 -14.49
CA GLU A 183 -2.39 -18.32 -15.83
C GLU A 183 -2.66 -19.77 -16.32
N GLY A 184 -2.28 -20.78 -15.54
CA GLY A 184 -2.40 -22.19 -15.93
C GLY A 184 -1.46 -22.61 -17.07
N ARG A 185 -0.38 -21.85 -17.30
CA ARG A 185 0.71 -22.22 -18.23
C ARG A 185 1.75 -23.13 -17.59
N LEU A 186 1.76 -23.20 -16.27
CA LEU A 186 2.53 -24.13 -15.46
C LEU A 186 1.54 -24.95 -14.63
N ASP A 187 1.60 -26.28 -14.72
CA ASP A 187 0.68 -27.17 -13.99
C ASP A 187 0.95 -27.12 -12.48
N ASP A 188 2.22 -27.20 -12.10
CA ASP A 188 2.68 -27.15 -10.72
C ASP A 188 4.05 -26.47 -10.57
N SER A 189 4.28 -25.85 -9.41
CA SER A 189 5.56 -25.26 -9.02
C SER A 189 6.23 -26.11 -7.97
N LEU A 190 7.55 -26.30 -8.08
CA LEU A 190 8.33 -26.96 -7.03
C LEU A 190 8.47 -26.06 -5.81
N VAL A 191 8.56 -26.67 -4.64
CA VAL A 191 9.04 -26.04 -3.41
C VAL A 191 10.57 -26.12 -3.38
N LEU A 192 11.22 -25.01 -3.03
CA LEU A 192 12.66 -24.92 -2.74
C LEU A 192 12.84 -24.83 -1.22
N PRO A 193 13.14 -25.93 -0.51
CA PRO A 193 13.42 -25.84 0.92
C PRO A 193 14.69 -24.99 1.17
N PRO A 194 14.60 -23.88 1.93
CA PRO A 194 15.77 -23.11 2.32
C PRO A 194 16.73 -23.93 3.17
N THR A 195 18.03 -23.59 3.14
CA THR A 195 19.02 -24.21 4.04
C THR A 195 18.61 -24.02 5.51
N ASP A 196 18.72 -25.09 6.30
CA ASP A 196 18.30 -25.13 7.72
C ASP A 196 16.80 -24.85 7.96
N SER A 197 15.94 -24.99 6.94
CA SER A 197 14.48 -24.97 7.07
C SER A 197 13.92 -26.24 7.72
N PRO A 198 12.83 -26.15 8.51
CA PRO A 198 11.99 -27.29 8.85
C PRO A 198 11.33 -27.95 7.63
N LEU A 199 11.20 -27.23 6.51
CA LEU A 199 10.85 -27.83 5.22
C LEU A 199 12.04 -28.67 4.76
N THR A 200 11.84 -29.98 4.64
CA THR A 200 12.91 -30.90 4.20
C THR A 200 12.52 -31.75 2.99
N ALA A 201 11.23 -31.78 2.64
CA ALA A 201 10.72 -32.56 1.52
C ALA A 201 10.66 -31.71 0.26
N GLU A 202 11.05 -32.29 -0.87
CA GLU A 202 10.69 -31.76 -2.18
C GLU A 202 9.22 -32.08 -2.42
N SER A 203 8.42 -31.05 -2.73
CA SER A 203 7.02 -31.16 -3.09
C SER A 203 6.69 -30.25 -4.27
N THR A 204 5.55 -30.49 -4.89
CA THR A 204 4.97 -29.61 -5.92
C THR A 204 3.66 -29.04 -5.42
N VAL A 205 3.35 -27.83 -5.86
CA VAL A 205 2.17 -27.07 -5.48
C VAL A 205 1.53 -26.54 -6.75
N ASP A 206 0.30 -26.97 -7.01
CA ASP A 206 -0.49 -26.44 -8.12
C ASP A 206 -1.23 -25.15 -7.74
N ARG A 207 -1.85 -24.51 -8.73
CA ARG A 207 -2.60 -23.27 -8.54
C ARG A 207 -3.74 -23.41 -7.52
N ALA A 208 -4.46 -24.53 -7.55
CA ALA A 208 -5.60 -24.76 -6.65
C ALA A 208 -5.13 -24.91 -5.20
N THR A 209 -3.97 -25.52 -5.00
CA THR A 209 -3.32 -25.68 -3.70
C THR A 209 -2.87 -24.33 -3.16
N VAL A 210 -2.26 -23.45 -3.97
CA VAL A 210 -1.93 -22.07 -3.54
C VAL A 210 -3.18 -21.33 -3.06
N GLN A 211 -4.28 -21.41 -3.84
CA GLN A 211 -5.54 -20.78 -3.49
C GLN A 211 -6.13 -21.33 -2.18
N ALA A 212 -6.13 -22.66 -2.01
CA ALA A 212 -6.60 -23.31 -0.80
C ALA A 212 -5.73 -22.97 0.43
N THR A 213 -4.40 -22.93 0.27
CA THR A 213 -3.45 -22.52 1.31
C THR A 213 -3.75 -21.09 1.79
N LEU A 214 -3.92 -20.14 0.86
CA LEU A 214 -4.21 -18.76 1.23
C LEU A 214 -5.57 -18.63 1.93
N LEU A 215 -6.60 -19.34 1.47
CA LEU A 215 -7.90 -19.36 2.13
C LEU A 215 -7.80 -19.95 3.55
N GLU A 216 -7.10 -21.06 3.73
CA GLU A 216 -6.88 -21.68 5.03
C GLU A 216 -6.13 -20.75 5.99
N LEU A 217 -5.12 -20.01 5.49
CA LEU A 217 -4.42 -19.00 6.29
C LEU A 217 -5.34 -17.81 6.64
N LEU A 218 -6.17 -17.33 5.72
CA LEU A 218 -7.15 -16.28 6.01
C LEU A 218 -8.17 -16.74 7.06
N GLU A 219 -8.66 -17.98 6.98
CA GLU A 219 -9.55 -18.59 7.97
C GLU A 219 -8.85 -18.76 9.32
N ARG A 220 -7.58 -19.17 9.32
CA ARG A 220 -6.80 -19.35 10.55
C ARG A 220 -6.56 -18.02 11.26
N TYR A 221 -6.13 -16.98 10.55
CA TYR A 221 -5.72 -15.72 11.18
C TYR A 221 -6.88 -14.74 11.36
N GLU A 222 -7.93 -14.84 10.55
CA GLU A 222 -9.04 -13.89 10.51
C GLU A 222 -8.57 -12.42 10.49
N PRO A 223 -7.73 -12.01 9.51
CA PRO A 223 -7.17 -10.67 9.50
C PRO A 223 -8.23 -9.60 9.33
N ALA A 224 -8.10 -8.52 10.10
CA ALA A 224 -8.89 -7.30 9.94
C ALA A 224 -8.56 -6.61 8.60
N VAL A 225 -7.28 -6.64 8.21
CA VAL A 225 -6.78 -6.03 6.98
C VAL A 225 -5.85 -6.97 6.24
N VAL A 226 -6.08 -7.15 4.94
CA VAL A 226 -5.20 -7.90 4.04
C VAL A 226 -4.45 -6.92 3.13
N ASN A 227 -3.12 -6.95 3.15
CA ASN A 227 -2.28 -6.19 2.22
C ASN A 227 -1.66 -7.12 1.19
N THR A 228 -1.56 -6.62 -0.04
CA THR A 228 -0.85 -7.25 -1.15
C THR A 228 -0.16 -6.21 -2.00
N LEU A 229 0.73 -6.61 -2.91
CA LEU A 229 1.23 -5.74 -3.96
C LEU A 229 0.17 -5.52 -5.06
N ASP A 230 0.59 -4.93 -6.17
CA ASP A 230 -0.30 -4.45 -7.21
C ASP A 230 -0.78 -5.59 -8.14
N PRO A 231 -2.07 -5.95 -8.12
CA PRO A 231 -2.59 -6.91 -9.08
C PRO A 231 -2.64 -6.31 -10.48
N ASP A 232 -2.55 -4.99 -10.68
CA ASP A 232 -2.76 -4.33 -11.97
C ASP A 232 -1.67 -3.28 -12.25
N PRO A 233 -0.38 -3.66 -12.28
CA PRO A 233 0.72 -2.71 -12.35
C PRO A 233 0.60 -1.73 -13.51
N ASP A 234 1.05 -0.50 -13.29
CA ASP A 234 0.96 0.58 -14.28
C ASP A 234 1.71 0.23 -15.58
N PRO A 235 1.13 0.51 -16.76
CA PRO A 235 1.86 0.34 -18.01
C PRO A 235 3.02 1.32 -18.07
N VAL A 236 4.12 0.89 -18.69
CA VAL A 236 5.29 1.76 -18.87
C VAL A 236 5.79 1.71 -20.31
N ALA A 237 5.98 2.90 -20.87
CA ALA A 237 6.77 3.10 -22.07
C ALA A 237 8.20 3.51 -21.70
N GLY A 238 9.20 2.97 -22.40
CA GLY A 238 10.60 3.35 -22.23
C GLY A 238 11.46 2.29 -21.56
N GLU A 239 12.56 2.74 -20.95
CA GLU A 239 13.52 1.84 -20.32
C GLU A 239 12.94 1.20 -19.05
N ARG A 240 13.21 -0.09 -18.91
CA ARG A 240 12.87 -0.91 -17.77
C ARG A 240 13.73 -0.53 -16.57
N LEU A 241 13.12 -0.19 -15.46
CA LEU A 241 13.81 0.17 -14.23
C LEU A 241 13.87 -1.04 -13.29
N GLY A 242 15.07 -1.54 -13.01
CA GLY A 242 15.25 -2.66 -12.08
C GLY A 242 14.62 -3.96 -12.60
N ALA A 243 13.73 -4.56 -11.79
CA ALA A 243 13.15 -5.88 -12.06
C ALA A 243 11.72 -5.81 -12.64
N GLU A 244 11.32 -4.66 -13.17
CA GLU A 244 10.06 -4.50 -13.93
C GLU A 244 9.91 -5.56 -15.03
N GLN A 245 8.68 -6.00 -15.26
CA GLN A 245 8.34 -6.88 -16.37
C GLN A 245 8.16 -6.09 -17.68
N PRO A 246 8.27 -6.73 -18.86
CA PRO A 246 8.07 -6.04 -20.13
C PRO A 246 6.68 -5.37 -20.20
N GLY A 247 6.68 -4.05 -20.42
CA GLY A 247 5.47 -3.25 -20.62
C GLY A 247 4.76 -2.77 -19.35
N TYR A 248 5.20 -3.20 -18.15
CA TYR A 248 4.55 -2.84 -16.88
C TYR A 248 5.57 -2.50 -15.79
N SER A 249 5.12 -1.73 -14.81
CA SER A 249 5.96 -1.07 -13.81
C SER A 249 6.34 -1.90 -12.61
N ASP A 250 6.08 -3.21 -12.64
CA ASP A 250 6.33 -4.07 -11.49
C ASP A 250 6.86 -5.45 -11.89
N HIS A 251 7.34 -6.20 -10.90
CA HIS A 251 7.82 -7.56 -11.13
C HIS A 251 6.67 -8.53 -11.38
N ILE A 252 6.89 -9.47 -12.29
CA ILE A 252 5.89 -10.44 -12.74
C ILE A 252 5.33 -11.30 -11.60
N ASP A 253 6.16 -11.66 -10.64
CA ASP A 253 5.74 -12.47 -9.48
C ASP A 253 4.97 -11.63 -8.44
N HIS A 254 5.17 -10.29 -8.39
CA HIS A 254 4.36 -9.41 -7.52
C HIS A 254 2.91 -9.38 -8.00
N THR A 255 2.72 -9.21 -9.32
CA THR A 255 1.40 -9.25 -9.94
C THR A 255 0.70 -10.58 -9.68
N ALA A 256 1.42 -11.70 -9.83
CA ALA A 256 0.84 -13.03 -9.59
C ALA A 256 0.46 -13.24 -8.12
N ALA A 257 1.35 -12.88 -7.17
CA ALA A 257 1.06 -12.96 -5.75
C ALA A 257 -0.16 -12.13 -5.38
N ALA A 258 -0.29 -10.93 -5.98
CA ALA A 258 -1.43 -10.08 -5.76
C ALA A 258 -2.74 -10.64 -6.34
N LEU A 259 -2.71 -11.25 -7.52
CA LEU A 259 -3.88 -11.90 -8.09
C LEU A 259 -4.39 -13.05 -7.19
N PHE A 260 -3.48 -13.91 -6.70
CA PHE A 260 -3.82 -14.94 -5.72
C PHE A 260 -4.37 -14.36 -4.40
N ALA A 261 -3.73 -13.32 -3.87
CA ALA A 261 -4.18 -12.67 -2.63
C ALA A 261 -5.59 -12.07 -2.76
N TRP A 262 -5.87 -11.40 -3.88
CA TRP A 262 -7.19 -10.84 -4.17
C TRP A 262 -8.26 -11.92 -4.33
N GLU A 263 -7.96 -13.00 -5.06
CA GLU A 263 -8.90 -14.11 -5.22
C GLU A 263 -9.21 -14.76 -3.86
N ALA A 264 -8.19 -15.02 -3.03
CA ALA A 264 -8.36 -15.61 -1.70
C ALA A 264 -9.12 -14.70 -0.73
N ALA A 265 -8.77 -13.41 -0.67
CA ALA A 265 -9.45 -12.45 0.19
C ALA A 265 -10.93 -12.29 -0.19
N ARG A 266 -11.23 -12.25 -1.49
CA ARG A 266 -12.60 -12.20 -2.00
C ARG A 266 -13.38 -13.48 -1.70
N ALA A 267 -12.75 -14.65 -1.85
CA ALA A 267 -13.38 -15.92 -1.50
C ALA A 267 -13.65 -16.05 0.01
N TRP A 268 -12.78 -15.47 0.85
CA TRP A 268 -12.92 -15.47 2.30
C TRP A 268 -14.03 -14.53 2.79
N GLY A 269 -14.17 -13.33 2.20
CA GLY A 269 -15.33 -12.46 2.36
C GLY A 269 -15.55 -11.91 3.78
N LYS A 270 -14.48 -11.69 4.54
CA LYS A 270 -14.53 -11.25 5.95
C LYS A 270 -13.51 -10.17 6.32
N ALA A 271 -12.70 -9.71 5.37
CA ALA A 271 -11.72 -8.67 5.62
C ALA A 271 -12.44 -7.31 5.75
N GLY A 272 -12.13 -6.55 6.81
CA GLY A 272 -12.61 -5.18 6.95
C GLY A 272 -12.03 -4.26 5.86
N ALA A 273 -10.78 -4.51 5.48
CA ALA A 273 -10.15 -3.85 4.33
C ALA A 273 -9.18 -4.76 3.56
N VAL A 274 -9.11 -4.56 2.25
CA VAL A 274 -8.08 -5.12 1.38
C VAL A 274 -7.30 -3.96 0.72
N GLU A 275 -5.98 -4.01 0.80
CA GLU A 275 -5.06 -2.99 0.31
C GLU A 275 -4.13 -3.55 -0.76
N ALA A 276 -3.98 -2.82 -1.86
CA ALA A 276 -2.96 -3.06 -2.87
C ALA A 276 -1.92 -1.94 -2.83
N TRP A 277 -0.64 -2.31 -2.88
CA TRP A 277 0.49 -1.39 -2.80
C TRP A 277 1.31 -1.44 -4.09
N ARG A 278 1.72 -0.27 -4.59
CA ARG A 278 2.56 -0.19 -5.79
C ARG A 278 3.97 -0.68 -5.48
N GLY A 279 4.47 -1.58 -6.33
CA GLY A 279 5.84 -2.10 -6.28
C GLY A 279 6.85 -1.16 -6.92
N TYR A 280 7.53 -1.61 -7.98
CA TYR A 280 8.61 -0.85 -8.62
C TYR A 280 8.20 0.50 -9.23
N TYR A 281 6.90 0.74 -9.44
CA TYR A 281 6.39 2.05 -9.87
C TYR A 281 6.79 3.19 -8.92
N ASN A 282 7.08 2.90 -7.65
CA ASN A 282 7.57 3.88 -6.68
C ASN A 282 8.84 4.62 -7.15
N ARG A 283 9.61 4.04 -8.09
CA ARG A 283 10.80 4.69 -8.69
C ARG A 283 10.49 5.73 -9.75
N ARG A 284 9.25 5.75 -10.23
CA ARG A 284 8.79 6.61 -11.33
C ARG A 284 8.07 7.85 -10.83
N TRP A 285 7.87 7.97 -9.52
CA TRP A 285 7.18 9.06 -8.85
C TRP A 285 8.15 9.73 -7.86
N PRO A 286 8.04 11.05 -7.57
CA PRO A 286 8.83 11.64 -6.51
C PRO A 286 8.62 10.92 -5.18
N GLY A 287 9.69 10.84 -4.38
CA GLY A 287 9.61 10.21 -3.05
C GLY A 287 8.61 10.91 -2.15
N ASN A 288 7.69 10.14 -1.57
CA ASN A 288 6.61 10.67 -0.72
C ASN A 288 6.86 10.48 0.78
N LEU A 289 8.05 10.03 1.18
CA LEU A 289 8.40 9.81 2.58
C LEU A 289 9.31 10.93 3.11
N GLY A 290 8.89 11.54 4.20
CA GLY A 290 9.72 12.41 5.04
C GLY A 290 10.54 11.63 6.05
N GLU A 291 11.36 12.33 6.82
CA GLU A 291 12.34 11.74 7.76
C GLU A 291 11.69 10.76 8.76
N ALA A 292 10.52 11.12 9.29
CA ALA A 292 9.76 10.29 10.25
C ALA A 292 9.41 8.88 9.72
N ASP A 293 9.23 8.75 8.41
CA ASP A 293 8.90 7.48 7.75
C ASP A 293 10.12 6.82 7.11
N LEU A 294 10.99 7.63 6.53
CA LEU A 294 12.16 7.18 5.77
C LEU A 294 13.22 6.57 6.68
N GLU A 295 13.47 7.14 7.86
CA GLU A 295 14.49 6.62 8.78
C GLU A 295 14.13 5.23 9.33
N PRO A 296 12.94 4.99 9.92
CA PRO A 296 12.56 3.65 10.39
C PRO A 296 12.52 2.62 9.26
N LYS A 297 12.00 3.00 8.08
CA LYS A 297 12.00 2.14 6.89
C LYS A 297 13.41 1.79 6.43
N GLY A 298 14.30 2.78 6.38
CA GLY A 298 15.71 2.60 6.03
C GLY A 298 16.42 1.66 7.00
N ARG A 299 16.23 1.82 8.30
CA ARG A 299 16.83 0.95 9.33
C ARG A 299 16.38 -0.51 9.20
N ALA A 300 15.11 -0.76 8.91
CA ALA A 300 14.61 -2.11 8.66
C ALA A 300 15.24 -2.74 7.41
N LEU A 301 15.40 -1.95 6.33
CA LEU A 301 16.07 -2.40 5.10
C LEU A 301 17.57 -2.64 5.29
N ASP A 302 18.26 -1.85 6.11
CA ASP A 302 19.67 -2.07 6.45
C ASP A 302 19.88 -3.39 7.19
N VAL A 303 18.96 -3.75 8.10
CA VAL A 303 18.98 -5.07 8.77
C VAL A 303 18.69 -6.20 7.78
N TYR A 304 17.63 -6.07 6.96
CA TYR A 304 17.28 -7.08 5.96
C TYR A 304 18.41 -7.33 4.96
N SER A 305 19.10 -6.27 4.54
CA SER A 305 20.21 -6.35 3.59
C SER A 305 21.53 -6.79 4.21
N TRP A 306 21.56 -7.04 5.52
CA TRP A 306 22.75 -7.38 6.29
C TRP A 306 23.84 -6.29 6.22
N ASN A 307 23.41 -5.03 6.04
CA ASN A 307 24.29 -3.86 6.02
C ASN A 307 24.64 -3.36 7.44
N ASP A 308 23.93 -3.88 8.45
CA ASP A 308 24.19 -3.64 9.88
C ASP A 308 25.49 -4.29 10.40
N GLY A 309 26.14 -5.15 9.60
CA GLY A 309 27.41 -5.78 9.94
C GLY A 309 27.33 -6.85 11.02
N ALA A 310 26.12 -7.37 11.30
CA ALA A 310 25.92 -8.39 12.32
C ALA A 310 26.64 -9.72 11.99
N ASP A 311 27.03 -10.47 13.02
CA ASP A 311 27.48 -11.85 12.88
C ASP A 311 26.41 -12.77 13.48
N CYS A 312 25.43 -13.17 12.67
CA CYS A 312 24.35 -14.04 13.14
C CYS A 312 24.78 -15.51 13.29
N GLY A 313 26.03 -15.87 12.96
CA GLY A 313 26.51 -17.25 13.07
C GLY A 313 25.84 -18.27 12.13
N LEU A 314 25.03 -17.81 11.17
CA LEU A 314 24.34 -18.66 10.19
C LEU A 314 25.20 -18.83 8.92
N PRO A 315 25.48 -20.07 8.47
CA PRO A 315 26.33 -20.32 7.30
C PRO A 315 25.86 -19.63 6.02
N SER A 316 24.54 -19.56 5.82
CA SER A 316 23.88 -18.92 4.68
C SER A 316 23.89 -17.38 4.75
N GLY A 317 24.14 -16.80 5.93
CA GLY A 317 24.12 -15.37 6.17
C GLY A 317 22.81 -14.83 6.76
N CYS A 318 22.80 -13.53 7.06
CA CYS A 318 21.77 -12.86 7.86
C CYS A 318 20.89 -11.89 7.05
N GLY A 319 20.96 -11.94 5.72
CA GLY A 319 20.24 -11.02 4.85
C GLY A 319 20.73 -11.01 3.39
N ASP A 320 20.09 -10.15 2.62
CA ASP A 320 20.27 -10.01 1.17
C ASP A 320 21.38 -9.01 0.82
N ARG A 321 22.54 -9.52 0.41
CA ARG A 321 23.71 -8.72 0.03
C ARG A 321 23.61 -8.12 -1.36
N LEU A 322 22.64 -8.53 -2.19
CA LEU A 322 22.35 -7.80 -3.44
C LEU A 322 21.71 -6.45 -3.12
N ILE A 323 21.11 -6.29 -1.95
CA ILE A 323 20.54 -5.01 -1.51
C ILE A 323 21.56 -4.10 -0.84
N ALA A 324 22.60 -4.64 -0.18
CA ALA A 324 23.63 -3.84 0.52
C ALA A 324 24.51 -2.95 -0.41
N GLY A 325 24.21 -2.87 -1.71
CA GLY A 325 24.90 -2.01 -2.67
C GLY A 325 24.53 -0.52 -2.54
N PRO A 326 25.31 0.40 -3.16
CA PRO A 326 25.03 1.82 -3.12
C PRO A 326 23.62 2.15 -3.62
N GLY A 327 22.83 2.83 -2.78
CA GLY A 327 21.56 3.44 -3.18
C GLY A 327 20.31 2.58 -3.02
N ALA A 328 20.34 1.42 -2.35
CA ALA A 328 19.10 0.67 -2.11
C ALA A 328 18.04 1.46 -1.32
N GLY A 329 18.44 2.12 -0.23
CA GLY A 329 17.55 3.00 0.55
C GLY A 329 17.07 4.23 -0.22
N THR A 330 17.89 4.77 -1.13
CA THR A 330 17.52 5.94 -1.95
C THR A 330 16.75 5.57 -3.22
N THR A 331 16.84 4.33 -3.70
CA THR A 331 16.19 3.89 -4.94
C THR A 331 14.81 3.27 -4.68
N TYR A 332 14.65 2.50 -3.61
CA TYR A 332 13.38 1.81 -3.31
C TYR A 332 12.78 2.25 -1.98
N GLY A 333 13.61 2.71 -1.04
CA GLY A 333 13.17 3.11 0.30
C GLY A 333 12.49 4.48 0.36
N HIS A 334 12.65 5.33 -0.66
CA HIS A 334 12.22 6.75 -0.62
C HIS A 334 10.72 7.00 -0.84
N ALA A 335 9.95 5.99 -1.23
CA ALA A 335 8.52 6.13 -1.50
C ALA A 335 7.71 4.87 -1.15
N THR A 336 6.42 5.07 -0.87
CA THR A 336 5.43 4.03 -0.62
C THR A 336 4.05 4.54 -1.05
N HIS A 337 3.47 3.95 -2.10
CA HIS A 337 2.18 4.38 -2.64
C HIS A 337 1.14 3.27 -2.59
N PRO A 338 0.07 3.40 -1.78
CA PRO A 338 -1.11 2.56 -1.92
C PRO A 338 -1.81 2.85 -3.26
N ARG A 339 -2.47 1.83 -3.83
CA ARG A 339 -3.14 1.91 -5.13
C ARG A 339 -4.57 2.42 -5.04
N TYR A 340 -5.32 1.98 -4.03
CA TYR A 340 -6.74 2.30 -3.85
C TYR A 340 -6.95 2.93 -2.47
N THR A 341 -6.95 4.26 -2.42
CA THR A 341 -6.96 5.00 -1.14
C THR A 341 -8.33 5.57 -0.77
N ALA A 342 -9.17 5.85 -1.76
CA ALA A 342 -10.44 6.53 -1.60
C ALA A 342 -11.59 5.54 -1.36
N ALA A 343 -11.68 4.94 -0.17
CA ALA A 343 -12.72 3.93 0.11
C ALA A 343 -13.95 4.48 0.86
N VAL A 344 -13.94 5.76 1.23
CA VAL A 344 -15.03 6.41 1.99
C VAL A 344 -15.40 7.72 1.30
N ALA A 345 -16.70 7.94 1.13
CA ALA A 345 -17.30 9.19 0.69
C ALA A 345 -18.37 9.64 1.69
N ALA A 346 -18.68 10.93 1.71
CA ALA A 346 -19.74 11.49 2.54
C ALA A 346 -20.83 12.05 1.65
N THR A 347 -22.09 11.65 1.87
CA THR A 347 -23.23 12.07 1.05
C THR A 347 -24.40 12.50 1.94
N GLU A 348 -25.27 13.37 1.41
CA GLU A 348 -26.47 13.79 2.12
C GLU A 348 -27.64 12.85 1.78
N ILE A 349 -28.18 12.18 2.79
CA ILE A 349 -29.36 11.32 2.70
C ILE A 349 -30.34 11.78 3.79
N ASP A 350 -31.58 12.06 3.39
CA ASP A 350 -32.64 12.55 4.28
C ASP A 350 -32.24 13.78 5.13
N GLY A 351 -31.41 14.67 4.57
CA GLY A 351 -30.93 15.88 5.23
C GLY A 351 -29.79 15.66 6.23
N LEU A 352 -29.25 14.45 6.31
CA LEU A 352 -28.12 14.09 7.16
C LEU A 352 -26.92 13.69 6.31
N ILE A 353 -25.73 14.13 6.70
CA ILE A 353 -24.50 13.63 6.08
C ILE A 353 -24.22 12.23 6.64
N ARG A 354 -24.16 11.26 5.73
CA ARG A 354 -23.89 9.85 6.03
C ARG A 354 -22.64 9.38 5.29
N PRO A 355 -21.79 8.56 5.92
CA PRO A 355 -20.67 7.95 5.22
C PRO A 355 -21.17 6.79 4.35
N VAL A 356 -20.59 6.69 3.18
CA VAL A 356 -20.65 5.52 2.29
C VAL A 356 -19.25 4.97 2.18
N ALA A 357 -19.10 3.66 2.31
CA ALA A 357 -17.81 3.01 2.25
C ALA A 357 -17.85 1.73 1.41
N VAL A 358 -16.70 1.37 0.83
CA VAL A 358 -16.50 0.02 0.30
C VAL A 358 -16.07 -0.90 1.44
N ARG A 359 -16.92 -1.87 1.79
CA ARG A 359 -16.68 -2.87 2.85
C ARG A 359 -16.97 -4.25 2.27
N ASP A 360 -16.06 -5.20 2.48
CA ASP A 360 -16.16 -6.54 1.89
C ASP A 360 -16.43 -6.49 0.35
N ASN A 361 -15.74 -5.58 -0.34
CA ASN A 361 -15.95 -5.27 -1.76
C ASN A 361 -17.36 -4.78 -2.15
N THR A 362 -18.29 -4.61 -1.22
CA THR A 362 -19.62 -4.04 -1.47
C THR A 362 -19.69 -2.57 -1.09
N VAL A 363 -20.52 -1.79 -1.78
CA VAL A 363 -20.73 -0.39 -1.42
C VAL A 363 -21.87 -0.32 -0.40
N GLN A 364 -21.54 0.14 0.80
CA GLN A 364 -22.48 0.20 1.92
C GLN A 364 -22.63 1.62 2.43
N VAL A 365 -23.83 1.98 2.86
CA VAL A 365 -24.12 3.24 3.55
C VAL A 365 -24.38 2.97 5.03
N LEU A 366 -23.86 3.83 5.91
CA LEU A 366 -24.17 3.75 7.33
C LEU A 366 -25.45 4.55 7.63
N GLY A 367 -26.47 3.86 8.12
CA GLY A 367 -27.69 4.47 8.64
C GLY A 367 -27.88 4.27 10.14
N ASP A 368 -29.05 4.66 10.65
CA ASP A 368 -29.34 4.66 12.10
C ASP A 368 -29.40 3.25 12.71
N ASP A 369 -29.79 2.26 11.90
CA ASP A 369 -29.88 0.84 12.28
C ASP A 369 -28.62 0.04 11.89
N GLY A 370 -27.55 0.71 11.45
CA GLY A 370 -26.29 0.10 11.01
C GLY A 370 -26.06 0.18 9.50
N TRP A 371 -25.21 -0.72 9.00
CA TRP A 371 -24.80 -0.75 7.60
C TRP A 371 -25.88 -1.33 6.68
N GLU A 372 -26.16 -0.64 5.59
CA GLU A 372 -27.04 -1.08 4.50
C GLU A 372 -26.24 -1.28 3.22
N ASP A 373 -26.34 -2.47 2.62
CA ASP A 373 -25.75 -2.79 1.32
C ASP A 373 -26.58 -2.15 0.19
N LEU A 374 -25.93 -1.36 -0.67
CA LEU A 374 -26.54 -0.72 -1.83
C LEU A 374 -26.68 -1.69 -3.03
N GLY A 375 -26.32 -2.96 -2.85
CA GLY A 375 -26.27 -3.98 -3.88
C GLY A 375 -25.24 -3.68 -4.96
N GLY A 376 -25.37 -4.32 -6.12
CA GLY A 376 -24.49 -4.10 -7.27
C GLY A 376 -23.37 -5.13 -7.38
N PRO A 377 -22.31 -4.83 -8.16
CA PRO A 377 -21.17 -5.73 -8.32
C PRO A 377 -20.20 -5.64 -7.14
N ASP A 378 -19.32 -6.63 -6.99
CA ASP A 378 -18.13 -6.49 -6.16
C ASP A 378 -17.23 -5.40 -6.75
N THR A 379 -16.76 -4.52 -5.89
CA THR A 379 -16.00 -3.31 -6.22
C THR A 379 -14.60 -3.37 -5.62
N LEU A 380 -13.65 -2.78 -6.33
CA LEU A 380 -12.37 -2.40 -5.75
C LEU A 380 -12.63 -1.35 -4.65
N PRO A 381 -11.74 -1.22 -3.65
CA PRO A 381 -11.90 -0.29 -2.52
C PRO A 381 -11.59 1.16 -2.93
N SER A 382 -12.34 1.65 -3.92
CA SER A 382 -12.27 2.96 -4.55
C SER A 382 -13.69 3.43 -4.86
N LEU A 383 -14.02 4.60 -4.34
CA LEU A 383 -15.32 5.22 -4.45
C LEU A 383 -15.14 6.73 -4.67
N ASP A 384 -15.94 7.28 -5.57
CA ASP A 384 -16.07 8.72 -5.73
C ASP A 384 -17.55 9.14 -5.75
N LEU A 385 -17.83 10.39 -5.38
CA LEU A 385 -19.17 10.94 -5.28
C LEU A 385 -19.28 12.23 -6.10
N ALA A 386 -20.28 12.31 -6.97
CA ALA A 386 -20.65 13.56 -7.63
C ALA A 386 -22.16 13.74 -7.66
N GLY A 387 -22.64 14.85 -7.10
CA GLY A 387 -24.06 15.09 -6.91
C GLY A 387 -24.70 13.97 -6.07
N THR A 388 -25.71 13.31 -6.62
CA THR A 388 -26.39 12.16 -6.00
C THR A 388 -25.88 10.79 -6.50
N LYS A 389 -24.72 10.76 -7.16
CA LYS A 389 -24.20 9.54 -7.81
C LYS A 389 -22.87 9.11 -7.23
N LEU A 390 -22.80 7.83 -6.91
CA LEU A 390 -21.60 7.13 -6.49
C LEU A 390 -20.98 6.44 -7.69
N TYR A 391 -19.66 6.51 -7.81
CA TYR A 391 -18.90 5.87 -8.87
C TYR A 391 -17.90 4.90 -8.25
N ALA A 392 -17.90 3.67 -8.76
CA ALA A 392 -17.04 2.60 -8.29
C ALA A 392 -16.50 1.80 -9.47
N ILE A 393 -15.49 0.96 -9.22
CA ILE A 393 -14.92 0.07 -10.23
C ILE A 393 -15.11 -1.37 -9.78
N ALA A 394 -15.75 -2.17 -10.61
CA ALA A 394 -15.78 -3.61 -10.46
C ALA A 394 -14.63 -4.23 -11.25
N ALA A 395 -13.95 -5.23 -10.68
CA ALA A 395 -12.86 -5.93 -11.35
C ALA A 395 -13.01 -7.44 -11.19
N GLU A 396 -12.84 -8.17 -12.28
CA GLU A 396 -12.78 -9.63 -12.29
C GLU A 396 -11.37 -10.08 -12.72
N HIS A 397 -10.55 -10.40 -11.73
CA HIS A 397 -9.22 -10.96 -11.94
C HIS A 397 -9.33 -12.42 -12.38
N THR A 398 -9.39 -12.65 -13.69
CA THR A 398 -9.43 -13.99 -14.28
C THR A 398 -8.02 -14.52 -14.57
N HIS A 399 -7.92 -15.85 -14.67
CA HIS A 399 -6.67 -16.52 -15.03
C HIS A 399 -6.34 -16.45 -16.52
N ASP A 400 -7.34 -16.18 -17.37
CA ASP A 400 -7.13 -15.89 -18.78
C ASP A 400 -7.12 -14.36 -18.98
N PRO A 401 -5.94 -13.74 -19.17
CA PRO A 401 -5.83 -12.30 -19.32
C PRO A 401 -6.67 -11.72 -20.46
N ALA A 402 -7.10 -12.53 -21.44
CA ALA A 402 -7.96 -12.08 -22.53
C ALA A 402 -9.42 -11.82 -22.10
N THR A 403 -9.84 -12.41 -20.97
CA THR A 403 -11.21 -12.33 -20.45
C THR A 403 -11.37 -11.35 -19.29
N HIS A 404 -10.28 -10.71 -18.86
CA HIS A 404 -10.31 -9.78 -17.74
C HIS A 404 -11.32 -8.65 -17.97
N VAL A 405 -12.08 -8.31 -16.94
CA VAL A 405 -13.05 -7.21 -16.95
C VAL A 405 -12.72 -6.26 -15.81
N ARG A 406 -12.79 -4.96 -16.10
CA ARG A 406 -12.63 -3.91 -15.09
C ARG A 406 -13.50 -2.72 -15.45
N ASP A 407 -14.74 -2.70 -14.99
CA ASP A 407 -15.72 -1.75 -15.47
C ASP A 407 -16.03 -0.66 -14.44
N VAL A 408 -16.30 0.54 -14.95
CA VAL A 408 -16.84 1.63 -14.15
C VAL A 408 -18.33 1.43 -13.98
N HIS A 409 -18.81 1.58 -12.75
CA HIS A 409 -20.22 1.53 -12.38
C HIS A 409 -20.64 2.84 -11.71
N CYS A 410 -21.89 3.22 -11.95
CA CYS A 410 -22.53 4.38 -11.32
C CYS A 410 -23.77 3.91 -10.55
N TYR A 411 -23.89 4.28 -9.29
CA TYR A 411 -25.09 4.11 -8.48
C TYR A 411 -25.76 5.45 -8.26
N ASP A 412 -27.05 5.55 -8.55
CA ASP A 412 -27.83 6.75 -8.30
C ASP A 412 -28.59 6.61 -6.98
N LEU A 413 -28.18 7.38 -5.96
CA LEU A 413 -28.74 7.35 -4.60
C LEU A 413 -30.23 7.69 -4.55
N VAL A 414 -30.77 8.40 -5.55
CA VAL A 414 -32.19 8.76 -5.60
C VAL A 414 -33.04 7.61 -6.14
N SER A 415 -32.57 6.96 -7.21
CA SER A 415 -33.33 5.87 -7.84
C SER A 415 -33.05 4.50 -7.23
N GLY A 416 -31.94 4.35 -6.51
CA GLY A 416 -31.47 3.08 -5.98
C GLY A 416 -31.00 2.10 -7.07
N GLN A 417 -30.50 2.60 -8.20
CA GLN A 417 -30.14 1.77 -9.36
C GLN A 417 -28.67 1.90 -9.74
N TRP A 418 -28.07 0.75 -10.02
CA TRP A 418 -26.76 0.61 -10.64
C TRP A 418 -26.84 0.70 -12.17
N GLN A 419 -25.88 1.38 -12.76
CA GLN A 419 -25.66 1.47 -14.19
C GLN A 419 -24.21 1.12 -14.52
N LEU A 420 -24.02 0.20 -15.46
CA LEU A 420 -22.72 -0.13 -16.04
C LEU A 420 -22.29 0.96 -17.02
N LEU A 421 -21.12 1.55 -16.80
CA LEU A 421 -20.47 2.51 -17.69
C LEU A 421 -19.35 1.87 -18.52
N GLY A 422 -19.01 0.60 -18.28
CA GLY A 422 -17.99 -0.13 -19.02
C GLY A 422 -16.58 0.42 -18.81
N ASN A 423 -15.69 0.09 -19.74
CA ASN A 423 -14.27 0.44 -19.71
C ASN A 423 -13.84 1.06 -21.05
N PRO A 424 -13.09 2.18 -21.09
CA PRO A 424 -12.62 2.80 -22.33
C PRO A 424 -11.71 1.90 -23.19
N ALA A 425 -11.04 0.93 -22.57
CA ALA A 425 -10.20 -0.08 -23.22
C ALA A 425 -10.96 -1.39 -23.53
N GLY A 426 -12.25 -1.50 -23.17
CA GLY A 426 -13.04 -2.71 -23.34
C GLY A 426 -12.64 -3.81 -22.34
N THR A 427 -12.37 -5.02 -22.83
CA THR A 427 -12.01 -6.19 -22.01
C THR A 427 -10.58 -6.67 -22.29
N GLY A 428 -10.10 -7.61 -21.48
CA GLY A 428 -8.80 -8.24 -21.59
C GLY A 428 -7.68 -7.41 -20.94
N ALA A 429 -6.44 -7.63 -21.37
CA ALA A 429 -5.27 -7.02 -20.73
C ALA A 429 -5.30 -5.48 -20.68
N GLY A 430 -5.91 -4.83 -21.69
CA GLY A 430 -6.06 -3.37 -21.71
C GLY A 430 -6.99 -2.85 -20.61
N ALA A 431 -7.98 -3.62 -20.19
CA ALA A 431 -8.96 -3.20 -19.18
C ALA A 431 -8.32 -2.95 -17.81
N ARG A 432 -7.25 -3.70 -17.47
CA ARG A 432 -6.50 -3.62 -16.20
C ARG A 432 -5.87 -2.25 -15.96
N ILE A 433 -5.60 -1.51 -17.03
CA ILE A 433 -4.86 -0.24 -17.00
C ILE A 433 -5.72 0.90 -16.41
N VAL A 434 -7.05 0.78 -16.50
CA VAL A 434 -7.96 1.84 -16.09
C VAL A 434 -7.72 2.21 -14.62
N GLY A 435 -7.54 3.49 -14.31
CA GLY A 435 -7.28 3.94 -12.94
C GLY A 435 -8.51 3.92 -12.04
N GLN A 436 -8.43 4.54 -10.87
CA GLN A 436 -9.62 4.88 -10.07
C GLN A 436 -10.51 5.87 -10.84
N VAL A 437 -11.82 5.86 -10.55
CA VAL A 437 -12.78 6.79 -11.16
C VAL A 437 -12.80 8.11 -10.40
N ALA A 438 -12.83 9.20 -11.15
CA ALA A 438 -13.16 10.53 -10.66
C ALA A 438 -14.45 11.00 -11.35
N ALA A 439 -15.28 11.74 -10.64
CA ALA A 439 -16.56 12.20 -11.15
C ALA A 439 -16.82 13.66 -10.77
N ALA A 440 -17.65 14.32 -11.59
CA ALA A 440 -18.14 15.65 -11.30
C ALA A 440 -19.57 15.80 -11.84
N ASP A 441 -20.38 16.66 -11.23
CA ASP A 441 -21.76 16.92 -11.61
C ASP A 441 -22.05 18.41 -11.35
N ASP A 442 -22.45 19.15 -12.38
CA ASP A 442 -22.85 20.57 -12.26
C ASP A 442 -24.36 20.74 -12.04
N GLY A 443 -25.08 19.64 -11.81
CA GLY A 443 -26.54 19.58 -11.71
C GLY A 443 -27.27 19.47 -13.05
N ARG A 444 -26.58 19.65 -14.17
CA ARG A 444 -27.12 19.53 -15.54
C ARG A 444 -26.44 18.44 -16.36
N THR A 445 -25.20 18.11 -16.03
CA THR A 445 -24.36 17.16 -16.75
C THR A 445 -23.47 16.46 -15.73
N ALA A 446 -23.56 15.14 -15.69
CA ALA A 446 -22.64 14.30 -14.95
C ALA A 446 -21.44 13.93 -15.84
N LEU A 447 -20.26 13.83 -15.23
CA LEU A 447 -19.02 13.41 -15.86
C LEU A 447 -18.39 12.29 -15.04
N ALA A 448 -17.93 11.25 -15.73
CA ALA A 448 -17.06 10.22 -15.18
C ALA A 448 -15.73 10.24 -15.94
N CYS A 449 -14.63 10.20 -15.22
CA CYS A 449 -13.28 10.23 -15.76
C CYS A 449 -12.45 9.10 -15.15
N VAL A 450 -11.62 8.47 -15.98
CA VAL A 450 -10.61 7.52 -15.53
C VAL A 450 -9.28 7.80 -16.22
N ARG A 451 -8.20 7.41 -15.55
CA ARG A 451 -6.92 7.21 -16.23
C ARG A 451 -7.03 6.06 -17.24
N ASP A 452 -6.47 6.26 -18.42
CA ASP A 452 -6.25 5.25 -19.47
C ASP A 452 -4.75 5.18 -19.83
N LEU A 453 -4.34 4.20 -20.63
CA LEU A 453 -2.96 4.00 -21.10
C LEU A 453 -2.32 5.28 -21.68
N HIS A 454 -3.14 6.12 -22.32
CA HIS A 454 -2.69 7.30 -23.06
C HIS A 454 -2.93 8.63 -22.33
N GLY A 455 -3.40 8.61 -21.07
CA GLY A 455 -3.78 9.81 -20.34
C GLY A 455 -5.12 9.62 -19.64
N LEU A 456 -6.15 10.32 -20.09
CA LEU A 456 -7.50 10.28 -19.51
C LEU A 456 -8.56 9.88 -20.53
N ALA A 457 -9.62 9.25 -20.06
CA ALA A 457 -10.86 9.03 -20.80
C ALA A 457 -12.06 9.50 -19.99
N VAL A 458 -13.07 10.03 -20.67
CA VAL A 458 -14.29 10.57 -20.05
C VAL A 458 -15.56 10.02 -20.68
N ARG A 459 -16.63 9.98 -19.89
CA ARG A 459 -18.02 9.90 -20.35
C ARG A 459 -18.80 11.04 -19.72
N VAL A 460 -19.80 11.55 -20.44
CA VAL A 460 -20.71 12.59 -19.94
C VAL A 460 -22.16 12.17 -20.12
N ARG A 461 -23.03 12.63 -19.23
CA ARG A 461 -24.47 12.43 -19.30
C ARG A 461 -25.20 13.73 -18.98
N PRO A 462 -25.80 14.40 -19.98
CA PRO A 462 -26.73 15.50 -19.74
C PRO A 462 -27.96 15.04 -18.94
N GLU A 463 -28.60 15.97 -18.24
CA GLU A 463 -29.82 15.73 -17.48
C GLU A 463 -30.92 15.16 -18.39
N GLY A 464 -31.53 14.04 -17.95
CA GLY A 464 -32.52 13.31 -18.74
C GLY A 464 -31.99 12.61 -20.00
N GLY A 465 -30.67 12.67 -20.25
CA GLY A 465 -30.00 12.03 -21.37
C GLY A 465 -29.35 10.68 -21.02
N GLU A 466 -28.74 10.06 -22.02
CA GLU A 466 -27.93 8.85 -21.88
C GLU A 466 -26.44 9.21 -21.75
N TRP A 467 -25.65 8.31 -21.15
CA TRP A 467 -24.19 8.45 -21.11
C TRP A 467 -23.60 8.35 -22.52
N SER A 468 -22.74 9.30 -22.90
CA SER A 468 -21.96 9.26 -24.14
C SER A 468 -21.08 8.01 -24.23
N GLU A 469 -20.51 7.70 -25.39
CA GLU A 469 -19.37 6.76 -25.47
C GLU A 469 -18.16 7.31 -24.69
N TRP A 470 -17.23 6.42 -24.33
CA TRP A 470 -15.92 6.83 -23.78
C TRP A 470 -15.15 7.65 -24.81
N THR A 471 -14.72 8.84 -24.42
CA THR A 471 -13.91 9.75 -25.25
C THR A 471 -12.55 9.93 -24.59
N ARG A 472 -11.48 9.60 -25.32
CA ARG A 472 -10.11 9.86 -24.87
C ARG A 472 -9.80 11.35 -24.96
N LEU A 473 -9.10 11.87 -23.96
CA LEU A 473 -8.61 13.23 -23.95
C LEU A 473 -7.14 13.26 -24.37
N ASP A 474 -6.80 14.17 -25.27
CA ASP A 474 -5.40 14.48 -25.56
C ASP A 474 -4.74 15.10 -24.33
N GLY A 475 -3.48 14.73 -24.05
CA GLY A 475 -2.75 15.27 -22.91
C GLY A 475 -1.55 14.43 -22.49
N PRO A 476 -0.86 14.81 -21.41
CA PRO A 476 0.25 14.03 -20.86
C PRO A 476 -0.22 12.74 -20.19
N ALA A 477 0.72 11.82 -19.97
CA ALA A 477 0.50 10.66 -19.11
C ALA A 477 0.26 11.09 -17.66
N VAL A 478 -0.56 10.31 -16.94
CA VAL A 478 -0.93 10.57 -15.54
C VAL A 478 -0.46 9.43 -14.63
N HIS A 479 -0.09 9.77 -13.40
CA HIS A 479 0.40 8.80 -12.41
C HIS A 479 -0.72 7.97 -11.79
N ASP A 480 -1.77 8.63 -11.32
CA ASP A 480 -2.81 8.00 -10.50
C ASP A 480 -4.19 8.57 -10.88
N ALA A 481 -5.18 8.35 -10.02
CA ALA A 481 -6.51 8.92 -10.12
C ALA A 481 -6.47 10.44 -10.36
N PRO A 482 -7.24 10.95 -11.34
CA PRO A 482 -7.49 12.39 -11.45
C PRO A 482 -8.43 12.87 -10.33
N ALA A 483 -8.62 14.18 -10.23
CA ALA A 483 -9.75 14.80 -9.55
C ALA A 483 -10.56 15.61 -10.57
N ALA A 484 -11.89 15.55 -10.49
CA ALA A 484 -12.78 16.23 -11.42
C ALA A 484 -13.64 17.27 -10.67
N LEU A 485 -13.77 18.44 -11.26
CA LEU A 485 -14.57 19.56 -10.75
C LEU A 485 -15.55 19.99 -11.84
N ALA A 486 -16.72 20.48 -11.43
CA ALA A 486 -17.71 21.03 -12.33
C ALA A 486 -18.33 22.32 -11.76
N LEU A 487 -18.51 23.31 -12.62
CA LEU A 487 -19.16 24.58 -12.30
C LEU A 487 -19.84 25.17 -13.54
N ASP A 488 -21.15 25.35 -13.47
CA ASP A 488 -21.96 26.05 -14.49
C ASP A 488 -21.70 25.59 -15.94
N GLY A 489 -21.65 24.28 -16.19
CA GLY A 489 -21.40 23.70 -17.51
C GLY A 489 -19.92 23.59 -17.90
N ALA A 490 -19.01 24.07 -17.07
CA ALA A 490 -17.57 23.90 -17.26
C ALA A 490 -17.04 22.78 -16.37
N PHE A 491 -16.17 21.95 -16.93
CA PHE A 491 -15.49 20.86 -16.24
C PHE A 491 -13.99 21.12 -16.22
N THR A 492 -13.36 20.86 -15.08
CA THR A 492 -11.91 20.85 -14.93
C THR A 492 -11.49 19.52 -14.32
N ILE A 493 -10.64 18.77 -15.01
CA ILE A 493 -10.02 17.56 -14.49
C ILE A 493 -8.55 17.87 -14.24
N VAL A 494 -8.04 17.56 -13.05
CA VAL A 494 -6.63 17.74 -12.69
C VAL A 494 -5.99 16.41 -12.33
N ALA A 495 -4.72 16.23 -12.67
CA ALA A 495 -4.00 15.00 -12.33
C ALA A 495 -2.50 15.24 -12.17
N ALA A 496 -1.87 14.44 -11.30
CA ALA A 496 -0.42 14.32 -11.22
C ALA A 496 0.12 13.65 -12.50
N THR A 497 1.19 14.22 -13.04
CA THR A 497 1.94 13.74 -14.20
C THR A 497 3.41 13.54 -13.81
N PRO A 498 4.23 12.83 -14.62
CA PRO A 498 5.66 12.66 -14.36
C PRO A 498 6.44 13.95 -14.08
N ASP A 499 6.00 15.07 -14.66
CA ASP A 499 6.76 16.31 -14.66
C ASP A 499 6.03 17.48 -13.97
N ASN A 500 4.74 17.34 -13.59
CA ASN A 500 3.90 18.44 -13.07
C ASN A 500 2.50 17.94 -12.64
N VAL A 501 1.60 18.84 -12.26
CA VAL A 501 0.14 18.74 -12.38
C VAL A 501 -0.34 19.26 -13.75
N ALA A 502 -1.23 18.51 -14.41
CA ALA A 502 -1.92 18.95 -15.62
C ALA A 502 -3.41 19.11 -15.39
N ALA A 503 -4.04 19.99 -16.18
CA ALA A 503 -5.48 20.21 -16.21
C ALA A 503 -6.05 19.97 -17.61
N TRP A 504 -7.24 19.39 -17.65
CA TRP A 504 -8.11 19.28 -18.81
C TRP A 504 -9.37 20.08 -18.54
N GLU A 505 -9.60 21.10 -19.35
CA GLU A 505 -10.70 22.05 -19.18
C GLU A 505 -11.63 21.95 -20.39
N GLY A 506 -12.94 21.87 -20.16
CA GLY A 506 -13.91 21.65 -21.22
C GLY A 506 -15.36 21.87 -20.82
N ASP A 507 -16.26 21.69 -21.78
CA ASP A 507 -17.72 21.79 -21.61
C ASP A 507 -18.42 20.41 -21.66
N GLY A 508 -17.64 19.34 -21.50
CA GLY A 508 -18.08 17.96 -21.66
C GLY A 508 -18.03 17.44 -23.10
N VAL A 509 -17.85 18.32 -24.10
CA VAL A 509 -17.75 17.94 -25.52
C VAL A 509 -16.39 18.33 -26.10
N ALA A 510 -15.98 19.57 -25.90
CA ALA A 510 -14.69 20.10 -26.32
C ALA A 510 -13.76 20.21 -25.10
N TRP A 511 -12.51 19.80 -25.27
CA TRP A 511 -11.51 19.74 -24.21
C TRP A 511 -10.19 20.35 -24.66
N VAL A 512 -9.51 21.01 -23.72
CA VAL A 512 -8.15 21.50 -23.89
C VAL A 512 -7.33 21.08 -22.68
N SER A 513 -6.14 20.52 -22.92
CA SER A 513 -5.19 20.16 -21.87
C SER A 513 -4.09 21.20 -21.74
N ARG A 514 -3.65 21.49 -20.51
CA ARG A 514 -2.45 22.29 -20.24
C ARG A 514 -1.74 21.83 -18.97
N GLN A 515 -0.46 22.14 -18.88
CA GLN A 515 0.29 22.05 -17.63
C GLN A 515 -0.08 23.23 -16.73
N LEU A 516 -0.22 22.98 -15.42
CA LEU A 516 -0.46 24.04 -14.44
C LEU A 516 0.87 24.61 -13.97
N ASP A 517 1.03 25.94 -13.99
CA ASP A 517 2.21 26.59 -13.42
C ASP A 517 2.02 26.76 -11.91
N LEU A 518 2.05 25.65 -11.18
CA LEU A 518 1.87 25.64 -9.73
C LEU A 518 3.19 26.05 -9.06
N PRO A 519 3.21 27.10 -8.23
CA PRO A 519 4.41 27.51 -7.54
C PRO A 519 4.79 26.45 -6.50
N GLY A 520 6.07 26.08 -6.43
CA GLY A 520 6.61 25.09 -5.50
C GLY A 520 7.72 25.64 -4.62
N PRO A 521 8.33 24.77 -3.78
CA PRO A 521 9.47 25.15 -2.95
C PRO A 521 10.63 25.73 -3.77
N ASP A 522 11.37 26.68 -3.18
CA ASP A 522 12.57 27.28 -3.76
C ASP A 522 12.37 27.89 -5.17
N ASP A 523 11.18 28.44 -5.43
CA ASP A 523 10.76 29.01 -6.71
C ASP A 523 10.83 28.02 -7.90
N LEU A 524 10.75 26.71 -7.62
CA LEU A 524 10.67 25.66 -8.63
C LEU A 524 9.22 25.25 -8.90
N PRO A 525 8.92 24.71 -10.11
CA PRO A 525 7.62 24.12 -10.38
C PRO A 525 7.28 23.01 -9.37
N PHE A 526 6.03 22.99 -8.91
CA PHE A 526 5.59 22.00 -7.95
C PHE A 526 5.48 20.59 -8.56
N LEU A 527 6.13 19.61 -7.94
CA LEU A 527 6.03 18.20 -8.27
C LEU A 527 5.27 17.45 -7.17
N PRO A 528 4.06 16.92 -7.45
CA PRO A 528 3.28 16.17 -6.46
C PRO A 528 3.91 14.80 -6.16
N ALA A 529 4.01 14.47 -4.87
CA ALA A 529 4.43 13.14 -4.40
C ALA A 529 3.23 12.26 -3.96
N SER A 530 2.02 12.60 -4.39
CA SER A 530 0.82 11.78 -4.22
C SER A 530 -0.17 12.05 -5.35
N ALA A 531 -1.29 11.33 -5.38
CA ALA A 531 -2.45 11.78 -6.16
C ALA A 531 -2.83 13.21 -5.77
N VAL A 532 -3.29 13.99 -6.75
CA VAL A 532 -3.80 15.36 -6.53
C VAL A 532 -5.28 15.26 -6.21
N THR A 533 -5.70 15.86 -5.11
CA THR A 533 -7.11 16.07 -4.80
C THR A 533 -7.49 17.50 -5.06
N ALA A 534 -8.78 17.73 -5.29
CA ALA A 534 -9.28 19.05 -5.62
C ALA A 534 -10.65 19.29 -4.98
N ALA A 535 -10.92 20.55 -4.64
CA ALA A 535 -12.24 21.00 -4.23
C ALA A 535 -12.59 22.33 -4.90
N GLN A 536 -13.84 22.45 -5.33
CA GLN A 536 -14.37 23.66 -5.96
C GLN A 536 -14.76 24.68 -4.89
N VAL A 537 -14.26 25.92 -5.03
CA VAL A 537 -14.65 27.06 -4.19
C VAL A 537 -15.86 27.76 -4.81
N PRO A 538 -16.80 28.29 -4.00
CA PRO A 538 -18.00 28.98 -4.50
C PRO A 538 -17.75 30.18 -5.43
N ASP A 539 -16.58 30.82 -5.33
CA ASP A 539 -16.20 31.95 -6.20
C ASP A 539 -15.63 31.52 -7.57
N GLY A 540 -15.60 30.20 -7.84
CA GLY A 540 -15.13 29.61 -9.08
C GLY A 540 -13.64 29.27 -9.12
N ARG A 541 -12.89 29.49 -8.04
CA ARG A 541 -11.53 28.97 -7.89
C ARG A 541 -11.52 27.51 -7.46
N ALA A 542 -10.39 26.85 -7.63
CA ALA A 542 -10.16 25.51 -7.12
C ALA A 542 -9.08 25.54 -6.04
N VAL A 543 -9.24 24.68 -5.03
CA VAL A 543 -8.16 24.30 -4.11
C VAL A 543 -7.63 22.94 -4.55
N LEU A 544 -6.31 22.83 -4.72
CA LEU A 544 -5.62 21.57 -5.01
C LEU A 544 -4.78 21.18 -3.81
N ALA A 545 -4.69 19.88 -3.53
CA ALA A 545 -3.81 19.36 -2.48
C ALA A 545 -3.03 18.11 -2.92
N SER A 546 -1.81 18.00 -2.41
CA SER A 546 -0.93 16.85 -2.63
C SER A 546 0.15 16.81 -1.55
N ARG A 547 0.79 15.65 -1.38
CA ARG A 547 2.05 15.52 -0.65
C ARG A 547 3.20 16.22 -1.37
N VAL A 548 4.11 16.80 -0.60
CA VAL A 548 5.37 17.40 -1.04
C VAL A 548 6.46 16.34 -1.07
N ALA A 549 7.23 16.32 -2.16
CA ALA A 549 8.33 15.37 -2.33
C ALA A 549 9.39 15.50 -1.22
N GLY A 550 9.84 14.36 -0.70
CA GLY A 550 10.95 14.22 0.25
C GLY A 550 10.66 14.62 1.69
N CYS A 551 9.50 15.21 2.01
CA CYS A 551 9.13 15.54 3.40
C CYS A 551 7.74 15.08 3.83
N SER A 552 6.86 14.66 2.91
CA SER A 552 5.46 14.29 3.19
C SER A 552 4.56 15.43 3.68
N ASP A 553 5.06 16.67 3.73
CA ASP A 553 4.25 17.86 4.03
C ASP A 553 3.08 17.97 3.05
N VAL A 554 2.07 18.78 3.40
CA VAL A 554 0.94 19.06 2.53
C VAL A 554 1.18 20.35 1.75
N ALA A 555 1.10 20.28 0.43
CA ALA A 555 0.96 21.46 -0.42
C ALA A 555 -0.52 21.74 -0.66
N LEU A 556 -0.91 23.00 -0.48
CA LEU A 556 -2.23 23.51 -0.83
C LEU A 556 -2.04 24.63 -1.86
N HIS A 557 -2.71 24.54 -2.99
CA HIS A 557 -2.73 25.58 -4.02
C HIS A 557 -4.16 26.08 -4.19
N ILE A 558 -4.34 27.40 -4.32
CA ILE A 558 -5.63 27.99 -4.67
C ILE A 558 -5.48 28.86 -5.92
N GLY A 559 -6.44 28.76 -6.84
CA GLY A 559 -6.34 29.51 -8.08
C GLY A 559 -7.40 29.23 -9.12
N ARG A 560 -7.30 29.94 -10.25
CA ARG A 560 -8.13 29.74 -11.45
C ARG A 560 -7.33 30.12 -12.69
N GLY A 561 -7.44 29.32 -13.75
CA GLY A 561 -6.70 29.58 -14.99
C GLY A 561 -5.19 29.53 -14.76
N GLU A 562 -4.51 30.64 -15.04
CA GLU A 562 -3.06 30.80 -14.87
C GLU A 562 -2.67 31.42 -13.52
N GLU A 563 -3.64 31.90 -12.73
CA GLU A 563 -3.38 32.59 -11.46
C GLU A 563 -3.45 31.59 -10.30
N TRP A 564 -2.28 31.19 -9.79
CA TRP A 564 -2.14 30.28 -8.66
C TRP A 564 -1.25 30.87 -7.57
N THR A 565 -1.57 30.52 -6.33
CA THR A 565 -0.72 30.73 -5.15
C THR A 565 -0.72 29.44 -4.35
N GLY A 566 0.34 29.18 -3.59
CA GLY A 566 0.44 27.96 -2.82
C GLY A 566 1.06 28.17 -1.45
N VAL A 567 0.79 27.21 -0.57
CA VAL A 567 1.43 27.11 0.74
C VAL A 567 1.84 25.67 1.00
N ARG A 568 2.98 25.52 1.65
CA ARG A 568 3.37 24.28 2.33
C ARG A 568 2.91 24.34 3.77
N VAL A 569 2.18 23.32 4.20
CA VAL A 569 1.83 23.09 5.60
C VAL A 569 2.67 21.92 6.10
N PRO A 570 3.60 22.15 7.05
CA PRO A 570 4.41 21.07 7.61
C PRO A 570 3.56 19.97 8.23
N LEU A 571 3.82 18.73 7.86
CA LEU A 571 3.17 17.54 8.39
C LEU A 571 4.23 16.45 8.47
N GLU A 572 4.56 16.02 9.69
CA GLU A 572 5.70 15.17 10.03
C GLU A 572 5.50 13.70 9.55
N GLY A 573 5.35 13.48 8.25
CA GLY A 573 5.15 12.17 7.62
C GLY A 573 3.73 11.93 7.09
N GLY A 574 3.48 10.68 6.69
CA GLY A 574 2.21 10.24 6.10
C GLY A 574 2.33 9.90 4.62
N VAL A 575 1.50 8.96 4.16
CA VAL A 575 1.57 8.43 2.77
C VAL A 575 0.30 8.62 1.97
N LEU A 576 -0.82 8.96 2.62
CA LEU A 576 -2.12 9.11 1.98
C LEU A 576 -2.27 10.54 1.43
N ALA A 577 -2.84 10.65 0.23
CA ALA A 577 -3.17 11.94 -0.35
C ALA A 577 -4.18 12.71 0.54
N PRO A 578 -4.08 14.04 0.67
CA PRO A 578 -5.03 14.81 1.46
C PRO A 578 -6.45 14.78 0.89
N ALA A 579 -7.46 14.62 1.74
CA ALA A 579 -8.85 14.89 1.39
C ALA A 579 -9.22 16.34 1.78
N LEU A 580 -10.11 16.94 1.00
CA LEU A 580 -10.53 18.33 1.13
C LEU A 580 -12.04 18.42 1.29
N ALA A 581 -12.50 19.31 2.16
CA ALA A 581 -13.91 19.70 2.24
C ALA A 581 -14.02 21.22 2.36
N ILE A 582 -14.89 21.82 1.56
CA ILE A 582 -15.21 23.25 1.63
C ILE A 582 -16.46 23.43 2.50
N GLY A 583 -16.32 24.23 3.54
CA GLY A 583 -17.36 24.54 4.50
C GLY A 583 -17.99 25.91 4.26
N PRO A 584 -18.90 26.32 5.16
CA PRO A 584 -19.50 27.65 5.12
C PRO A 584 -18.44 28.75 5.30
N GLU A 585 -18.73 29.95 4.79
CA GLU A 585 -17.91 31.16 4.94
C GLU A 585 -16.47 31.07 4.39
N GLY A 586 -16.13 29.99 3.68
CA GLY A 586 -14.78 29.77 3.15
C GLY A 586 -13.88 28.96 4.08
N ALA A 587 -14.43 28.22 5.03
CA ALA A 587 -13.68 27.22 5.76
C ALA A 587 -13.20 26.09 4.82
N LEU A 588 -11.97 25.62 5.02
CA LEU A 588 -11.36 24.50 4.32
C LEU A 588 -10.88 23.49 5.35
N ALA A 589 -11.46 22.29 5.35
CA ALA A 589 -10.90 21.16 6.08
C ALA A 589 -9.95 20.37 5.18
N VAL A 590 -8.78 20.03 5.73
CA VAL A 590 -7.76 19.18 5.13
C VAL A 590 -7.52 18.01 6.07
N VAL A 591 -7.66 16.78 5.56
CA VAL A 591 -7.44 15.56 6.37
C VAL A 591 -6.59 14.54 5.63
N CYS A 592 -5.65 13.91 6.33
CA CYS A 592 -4.78 12.84 5.83
C CYS A 592 -4.14 12.07 7.00
N ASP A 593 -3.20 11.15 6.76
CA ASP A 593 -2.39 10.54 7.82
C ASP A 593 -1.12 11.35 8.13
N ASP A 594 -0.57 11.22 9.33
CA ASP A 594 0.79 11.68 9.64
C ASP A 594 1.81 10.53 9.72
N GLY A 595 3.05 10.82 10.15
CA GLY A 595 4.12 9.81 10.28
C GLY A 595 3.83 8.70 11.29
N THR A 596 2.90 8.91 12.22
CA THR A 596 2.44 7.86 13.14
C THR A 596 1.39 6.96 12.51
N GLY A 597 0.75 7.40 11.41
CA GLY A 597 -0.40 6.74 10.80
C GLY A 597 -1.74 7.25 11.32
N ALA A 598 -1.75 8.17 12.28
CA ALA A 598 -2.95 8.79 12.81
C ALA A 598 -3.57 9.80 11.82
N PRO A 599 -4.90 10.02 11.85
CA PRO A 599 -5.50 11.05 11.03
C PRO A 599 -5.08 12.43 11.56
N ALA A 600 -4.51 13.24 10.69
CA ALA A 600 -4.18 14.63 10.93
C ALA A 600 -5.21 15.53 10.25
N VAL A 601 -5.84 16.40 11.03
CA VAL A 601 -6.91 17.31 10.59
C VAL A 601 -6.48 18.76 10.80
N LEU A 602 -6.68 19.57 9.77
CA LEU A 602 -6.46 21.01 9.81
C LEU A 602 -7.66 21.72 9.19
N VAL A 603 -8.12 22.79 9.85
CA VAL A 603 -9.14 23.70 9.31
C VAL A 603 -8.52 25.07 9.10
N LEU A 604 -8.68 25.61 7.89
CA LEU A 604 -8.13 26.88 7.45
C LEU A 604 -9.22 27.78 6.90
N GLU A 605 -8.95 29.08 6.83
CA GLU A 605 -9.70 29.98 5.97
C GLU A 605 -9.05 30.01 4.58
N LEU A 606 -9.84 30.12 3.50
CA LEU A 606 -9.27 30.20 2.14
C LEU A 606 -8.26 31.35 1.98
N ALA A 607 -8.44 32.44 2.73
CA ALA A 607 -7.51 33.58 2.74
C ALA A 607 -6.11 33.23 3.29
N ASP A 608 -5.97 32.19 4.13
CA ASP A 608 -4.65 31.74 4.60
C ASP A 608 -3.77 31.26 3.43
N LEU A 609 -4.40 30.69 2.39
CA LEU A 609 -3.71 30.16 1.20
C LEU A 609 -3.17 31.28 0.29
N GLU A 610 -3.71 32.48 0.40
CA GLU A 610 -3.34 33.63 -0.45
C GLU A 610 -2.14 34.42 0.07
N SER A 611 -1.63 34.07 1.25
CA SER A 611 -0.62 34.84 1.98
C SER A 611 0.70 35.04 1.24
N ALA A 612 1.04 34.16 0.30
CA ALA A 612 2.24 34.25 -0.52
C ALA A 612 2.09 35.19 -1.75
N GLY A 613 0.86 35.56 -2.09
CA GLY A 613 0.53 36.26 -3.33
C GLY A 613 0.62 35.37 -4.58
N THR A 614 0.11 35.87 -5.71
CA THR A 614 0.10 35.14 -6.99
C THR A 614 1.52 34.79 -7.43
N GLY A 615 1.72 33.53 -7.83
CA GLY A 615 3.01 32.94 -8.19
C GLY A 615 3.90 32.62 -6.99
N GLY A 616 3.47 32.95 -5.77
CA GLY A 616 4.22 32.68 -4.54
C GLY A 616 3.91 31.30 -3.96
N PHE A 617 4.92 30.71 -3.32
CA PHE A 617 4.79 29.51 -2.50
C PHE A 617 5.27 29.78 -1.08
N GLY A 618 4.34 29.88 -0.14
CA GLY A 618 4.62 30.25 1.26
C GLY A 618 4.77 29.05 2.19
N LEU A 619 5.25 29.30 3.41
CA LEU A 619 5.17 28.35 4.52
C LEU A 619 4.02 28.77 5.44
N LEU A 620 3.05 27.88 5.63
CA LEU A 620 1.94 28.08 6.57
C LEU A 620 2.13 27.16 7.77
N SER A 621 2.68 27.73 8.86
CA SER A 621 2.85 27.01 10.12
C SER A 621 1.55 27.04 10.93
N ARG A 622 0.76 25.97 10.82
CA ARG A 622 -0.47 25.76 11.59
C ARG A 622 -0.39 24.40 12.30
N PRO A 623 -0.88 24.30 13.54
CA PRO A 623 -0.92 23.02 14.24
C PRO A 623 -1.98 22.12 13.61
N TRP A 624 -1.63 20.84 13.43
CA TRP A 624 -2.58 19.80 13.07
C TRP A 624 -3.19 19.22 14.35
N THR A 625 -4.48 18.93 14.31
CA THR A 625 -5.11 18.04 15.29
C THR A 625 -4.79 16.62 14.87
N ARG A 626 -4.30 15.80 15.81
CA ARG A 626 -3.95 14.40 15.55
C ARG A 626 -4.94 13.48 16.25
N GLY A 627 -5.43 12.51 15.50
CA GLY A 627 -6.29 11.44 16.01
C GLY A 627 -5.54 10.43 16.87
N ASP A 628 -6.29 9.49 17.43
CA ASP A 628 -5.84 8.44 18.33
C ASP A 628 -6.02 7.01 17.76
N VAL A 629 -6.24 6.91 16.44
CA VAL A 629 -6.35 5.65 15.69
C VAL A 629 -5.39 5.64 14.50
N THR A 630 -4.82 4.51 14.11
CA THR A 630 -4.10 4.40 12.83
C THR A 630 -5.06 4.14 11.68
N VAL A 631 -5.03 4.96 10.63
CA VAL A 631 -5.95 4.86 9.48
C VAL A 631 -5.36 4.05 8.35
N VAL A 632 -6.10 3.12 7.75
CA VAL A 632 -5.63 2.28 6.62
C VAL A 632 -5.99 2.84 5.25
N LYS A 633 -7.09 3.59 5.16
CA LYS A 633 -7.57 4.29 3.96
C LYS A 633 -7.47 5.80 4.11
N ARG A 634 -7.56 6.54 2.99
CA ARG A 634 -7.66 8.01 3.01
C ARG A 634 -8.90 8.41 3.81
N PRO A 635 -8.77 9.23 4.87
CA PRO A 635 -9.92 9.73 5.61
C PRO A 635 -10.81 10.61 4.72
N ALA A 636 -12.08 10.68 5.07
CA ALA A 636 -13.07 11.56 4.46
C ALA A 636 -13.45 12.70 5.42
N ALA A 637 -13.78 13.86 4.85
CA ALA A 637 -14.29 15.01 5.58
C ALA A 637 -15.49 15.61 4.84
N ALA A 638 -16.44 16.15 5.58
CA ALA A 638 -17.54 16.93 5.03
C ALA A 638 -18.04 17.96 6.05
N PHE A 639 -18.58 19.07 5.56
CA PHE A 639 -19.32 20.04 6.38
C PHE A 639 -20.81 19.83 6.19
N GLY A 640 -21.55 19.76 7.30
CA GLY A 640 -23.00 19.76 7.27
C GLY A 640 -23.60 21.09 6.87
N SER A 641 -24.90 21.08 6.56
CA SER A 641 -25.69 22.29 6.40
C SER A 641 -25.78 23.12 7.70
N ASP A 642 -25.52 22.49 8.84
CA ASP A 642 -25.33 23.11 10.16
C ASP A 642 -23.97 23.80 10.32
N GLY A 643 -23.02 23.56 9.41
CA GLY A 643 -21.65 24.04 9.48
C GLY A 643 -20.72 23.17 10.33
N ALA A 644 -21.20 22.05 10.88
CA ALA A 644 -20.39 21.13 11.67
C ALA A 644 -19.49 20.30 10.75
N LEU A 645 -18.22 20.14 11.16
CA LEU A 645 -17.26 19.28 10.47
C LEU A 645 -17.47 17.83 10.91
N ARG A 646 -17.60 16.93 9.95
CA ARG A 646 -17.72 15.48 10.17
C ARG A 646 -16.58 14.77 9.46
N LEU A 647 -15.99 13.81 10.15
CA LEU A 647 -14.79 13.09 9.73
C LEU A 647 -15.04 11.59 9.80
N TRP A 648 -14.46 10.85 8.86
CA TRP A 648 -14.50 9.39 8.84
C TRP A 648 -13.17 8.81 8.39
N ALA A 649 -12.79 7.67 8.98
CA ALA A 649 -11.61 6.94 8.58
C ALA A 649 -11.80 5.44 8.82
N VAL A 650 -11.27 4.61 7.92
CA VAL A 650 -11.13 3.18 8.17
C VAL A 650 -9.86 2.98 8.99
N ALA A 651 -9.96 2.41 10.19
CA ALA A 651 -8.84 2.24 11.10
C ALA A 651 -8.13 0.88 10.93
N ALA A 652 -7.08 0.65 11.70
CA ALA A 652 -6.29 -0.59 11.69
C ALA A 652 -7.09 -1.85 12.05
N ASP A 653 -8.20 -1.68 12.77
CA ASP A 653 -9.16 -2.75 13.04
C ASP A 653 -10.08 -3.10 11.85
N GLY A 654 -9.93 -2.39 10.72
CA GLY A 654 -10.76 -2.58 9.53
C GLY A 654 -12.16 -1.97 9.63
N GLU A 655 -12.48 -1.31 10.75
CA GLU A 655 -13.79 -0.69 10.99
C GLU A 655 -13.77 0.80 10.67
N LEU A 656 -14.96 1.36 10.48
CA LEU A 656 -15.13 2.80 10.29
C LEU A 656 -15.18 3.51 11.64
N TRP A 657 -14.33 4.52 11.79
CA TRP A 657 -14.30 5.45 12.91
C TRP A 657 -14.74 6.83 12.45
N THR A 658 -15.31 7.61 13.36
CA THR A 658 -15.80 8.95 13.10
C THR A 658 -15.39 9.92 14.20
N ALA A 659 -15.33 11.20 13.85
CA ALA A 659 -15.17 12.30 14.78
C ALA A 659 -15.88 13.53 14.22
N GLU A 660 -16.37 14.41 15.10
CA GLU A 660 -17.09 15.63 14.71
C GLU A 660 -16.64 16.87 15.49
N ALA A 661 -16.77 18.03 14.86
CA ALA A 661 -16.60 19.33 15.48
C ALA A 661 -17.82 20.21 15.22
N GLU A 662 -18.28 20.91 16.25
CA GLU A 662 -19.28 21.96 16.13
C GLU A 662 -18.82 23.07 15.16
N PRO A 663 -19.74 23.87 14.60
CA PRO A 663 -19.39 24.94 13.66
C PRO A 663 -18.35 25.92 14.25
N GLY A 664 -17.22 26.08 13.53
CA GLY A 664 -16.09 26.91 13.97
C GLY A 664 -15.29 26.37 15.15
N GLY A 665 -15.58 25.15 15.61
CA GLY A 665 -14.82 24.44 16.63
C GLY A 665 -13.48 23.92 16.11
N GLU A 666 -12.57 23.63 17.03
CA GLU A 666 -11.33 22.92 16.70
C GLU A 666 -11.64 21.48 16.30
N PRO A 667 -10.90 20.89 15.34
CA PRO A 667 -11.07 19.48 15.01
C PRO A 667 -10.85 18.59 16.26
N PRO A 668 -11.60 17.49 16.40
CA PRO A 668 -11.45 16.57 17.52
C PRO A 668 -10.19 15.70 17.38
N ALA A 669 -9.52 15.45 18.51
CA ALA A 669 -8.45 14.45 18.59
C ALA A 669 -8.96 13.03 18.88
N GLY A 670 -10.10 12.91 19.59
CA GLY A 670 -10.69 11.62 19.91
C GLY A 670 -11.60 11.12 18.80
N TRP A 671 -11.35 9.90 18.34
CA TRP A 671 -12.20 9.20 17.40
C TRP A 671 -13.02 8.13 18.14
N SER A 672 -14.21 7.83 17.61
CA SER A 672 -15.04 6.72 18.11
C SER A 672 -15.47 5.81 16.96
N PRO A 673 -15.76 4.52 17.23
CA PRO A 673 -16.41 3.67 16.24
C PRO A 673 -17.69 4.34 15.71
N ALA A 674 -17.93 4.22 14.40
CA ALA A 674 -19.09 4.82 13.76
C ALA A 674 -20.40 4.03 14.03
N VAL A 675 -20.29 2.80 14.55
CA VAL A 675 -21.41 1.88 14.86
C VAL A 675 -21.45 1.56 16.34
#